data_AF-A0AAD7ECR9-F1
#
_entry.id   AF-A0AAD7ECR9-F1
#
_cell.length_a   1.000
_cell.length_b   1.000
_cell.length_c   1.000
_cell.angle_alpha   90.00
_cell.angle_beta   90.00
_cell.angle_gamma   90.00
#
_symmetry.space_group_name_H-M   'P 1'
#
loop_
_entity.id
_entity.type
_entity.pdbx_description
1 polymer ?
#
loop_
_entity_poly.entity_id
_entity_poly.type
_entity_poly.pdbx_seq_one_letter_code
_entity_poly.pdbx_strand_id
1 'polypeptide(L)'
;VEYNVTLNYRTQLSVLYRYPKGAYVEYPESGIDGPIGHLIPDVDSTNADSTACIPWTDFAYSRRAPEGGTLAHEMIYTLLLVDEAGNPVLCRIRHSTCLGVKACSQADIQSLENDYNHTHAMCQDVQRKLAQEREARLLHSSPERDVFTKTASYIAAIQKLGCRRPRQQMTSRTETEALEFEQMQAAERHFQRGYQAPDTCEHYSSRTRNHWVDFNIQDGSLHLEYVAAVFTGDTEEALQIERAAREKSVGPLAVCQNVTNYSSQRNHCPVDHRKHEDGPLVRHQMCRIDCHVKFRAWIPVNRSECPYILITSEGVHKHPIPLPEKTPQAVRSQLLTLLQNLRQDLLDMTACRFLQHPAIKSYLYTTAYIASAKKEHFPHGTDWKGEQPSLLQSHHLIDFTFLQECSTSSVFKMSSFPATSTTFVLPAHEEDEPPLLPEEKSTHIIICMTPHSSSRLQKAQYLQSDISFKRIVGYDEFEISAMDRDANTSVVFCRVYLTRHTAAAHQRIFEEIDKIVEFDGGRRLRWRHLHGQSLEDFQGLILHWGADQHRGQAKGDPLKMASGLGLYLVDRAAALPPSQMDLHESWRTLRSLRPYEHLRRIYRLCKVHNYRNIQTSSVSDPVRQLMCSLACIEHPSWDAAIAQIIADGGKAGADWVRDKVTSKFAFPGICWEKSFIPFPAGYADDLTNRLKSRCLWAS
;
A
#
# COMPACT_ATOMS: atom_id res chain seq x y z
N VAL A 1 11.54 22.19 32.45
CA VAL A 1 12.76 22.42 31.64
C VAL A 1 13.62 23.40 32.40
N GLU A 2 14.90 23.10 32.56
CA GLU A 2 15.89 23.96 33.22
C GLU A 2 16.98 24.33 32.21
N TYR A 3 17.65 25.47 32.40
CA TYR A 3 18.68 25.97 31.48
C TYR A 3 20.00 26.16 32.20
N ASN A 4 21.11 26.00 31.48
CA ASN A 4 22.47 26.24 31.98
C ASN A 4 22.79 25.47 33.28
N VAL A 5 22.41 24.19 33.32
CA VAL A 5 22.50 23.35 34.52
C VAL A 5 23.86 22.68 34.63
N THR A 6 24.53 22.82 35.77
CA THR A 6 25.83 22.18 36.00
C THR A 6 25.68 20.67 36.19
N LEU A 7 26.30 19.88 35.31
CA LEU A 7 26.33 18.41 35.43
C LEU A 7 27.44 17.97 36.39
N ASN A 8 28.63 18.52 36.18
CA ASN A 8 29.83 18.31 36.99
C ASN A 8 30.75 19.55 36.85
N TYR A 9 31.88 19.55 37.55
CA TYR A 9 32.83 20.68 37.55
C TYR A 9 33.42 21.05 36.18
N ARG A 10 33.28 20.20 35.14
CA ARG A 10 33.77 20.46 33.78
C ARG A 10 32.68 20.66 32.73
N THR A 11 31.43 20.32 33.05
CA THR A 11 30.38 20.18 32.04
C THR A 11 29.12 20.89 32.51
N GLN A 12 28.65 21.83 31.69
CA GLN A 12 27.37 22.52 31.87
C GLN A 12 26.43 22.07 30.75
N LEU A 13 25.19 21.75 31.12
CA LEU A 13 24.12 21.43 30.18
C LEU A 13 23.47 22.73 29.73
N SER A 14 23.30 22.91 28.43
CA SER A 14 22.58 24.06 27.87
C SER A 14 21.10 24.02 28.29
N VAL A 15 20.49 22.84 28.20
CA VAL A 15 19.10 22.57 28.58
C VAL A 15 19.03 21.23 29.33
N LEU A 16 18.16 21.14 30.35
CA LEU A 16 17.80 19.91 31.03
C LEU A 16 16.29 19.69 30.96
N TYR A 17 15.90 18.59 30.30
CA TYR A 17 14.54 18.08 30.25
C TYR A 17 14.33 17.05 31.36
N ARG A 18 13.26 17.22 32.16
CA ARG A 18 12.82 16.23 33.14
C ARG A 18 11.53 15.59 32.67
N TYR A 19 11.52 14.26 32.60
CA TYR A 19 10.39 13.50 32.08
C TYR A 19 9.60 12.86 33.22
N PRO A 20 8.26 12.74 33.09
CA PRO A 20 7.44 12.01 34.05
C PRO A 20 7.66 10.49 33.94
N LYS A 21 7.29 9.76 34.99
CA LYS A 21 7.40 8.28 35.00
C LYS A 21 6.56 7.68 33.87
N GLY A 22 7.16 6.78 33.09
CA GLY A 22 6.51 6.14 31.94
C GLY A 22 6.58 6.94 30.63
N ALA A 23 7.23 8.12 30.61
CA ALA A 23 7.56 8.80 29.37
C ALA A 23 8.68 8.05 28.63
N TYR A 24 8.52 7.91 27.32
CA TYR A 24 9.57 7.45 26.40
C TYR A 24 9.94 8.60 25.48
N VAL A 25 11.21 8.65 25.09
CA VAL A 25 11.77 9.71 24.25
C VAL A 25 12.25 9.06 22.95
N GLU A 26 11.59 9.34 21.83
CA GLU A 26 11.97 8.74 20.54
C GLU A 26 13.08 9.54 19.83
N TYR A 27 13.00 10.87 19.89
CA TYR A 27 13.93 11.79 19.26
C TYR A 27 14.45 12.77 20.32
N PRO A 28 15.50 12.40 21.08
CA PRO A 28 16.13 13.34 22.01
C PRO A 28 16.71 14.54 21.25
N GLU A 29 16.55 15.73 21.83
CA GLU A 29 17.18 16.95 21.32
C GLU A 29 18.68 16.92 21.55
N SER A 30 19.49 17.47 20.65
CA SER A 30 20.94 17.52 20.75
C SER A 30 21.44 18.97 20.70
N GLY A 31 22.39 19.33 21.57
CA GLY A 31 22.85 20.71 21.65
C GLY A 31 24.02 21.02 20.73
N ILE A 32 24.05 22.25 20.19
CA ILE A 32 25.14 22.79 19.35
C ILE A 32 26.26 23.35 20.21
N ASP A 33 25.92 24.27 21.12
CA ASP A 33 26.87 25.02 21.95
C ASP A 33 27.11 24.39 23.33
N GLY A 34 26.63 23.17 23.53
CA GLY A 34 26.79 22.42 24.78
C GLY A 34 25.78 21.27 24.88
N PRO A 35 26.08 20.22 25.66
CA PRO A 35 25.23 19.04 25.77
C PRO A 35 23.84 19.37 26.33
N ILE A 36 22.81 18.75 25.77
CA ILE A 36 21.45 18.77 26.32
C ILE A 36 21.28 17.55 27.21
N GLY A 37 20.63 17.73 28.37
CA GLY A 37 20.30 16.65 29.29
C GLY A 37 18.86 16.20 29.21
N HIS A 38 18.65 14.90 29.32
CA HIS A 38 17.36 14.22 29.40
C HIS A 38 17.34 13.34 30.64
N LEU A 39 16.69 13.81 31.70
CA LEU A 39 16.52 13.09 32.96
C LEU A 39 15.24 12.26 32.91
N ILE A 40 15.39 10.95 32.77
CA ILE A 40 14.30 10.00 32.51
C ILE A 40 14.17 9.05 33.71
N PRO A 41 12.96 8.88 34.27
CA PRO A 41 12.72 7.90 35.33
C PRO A 41 12.91 6.48 34.81
N ASP A 42 13.63 5.66 35.57
CA ASP A 42 13.79 4.23 35.29
C ASP A 42 12.49 3.48 35.59
N VAL A 43 12.10 2.60 34.67
CA VAL A 43 10.82 1.87 34.72
C VAL A 43 10.99 0.52 35.43
N ASP A 44 12.20 -0.05 35.42
CA ASP A 44 12.53 -1.35 36.01
C ASP A 44 13.74 -1.23 36.97
N SER A 45 13.52 -0.68 38.16
CA SER A 45 14.55 -0.53 39.20
C SER A 45 14.99 -1.87 39.82
N THR A 46 14.32 -2.97 39.50
CA THR A 46 14.53 -4.30 40.14
C THR A 46 15.64 -5.14 39.51
N ASN A 47 16.16 -4.77 38.33
CA ASN A 47 17.20 -5.54 37.63
C ASN A 47 18.39 -4.64 37.23
N ALA A 48 19.33 -4.45 38.17
CA ALA A 48 20.46 -3.54 38.05
C ALA A 48 21.44 -3.87 36.90
N ASP A 49 21.50 -5.13 36.43
CA ASP A 49 22.50 -5.59 35.45
C ASP A 49 21.99 -5.72 34.00
N SER A 50 20.69 -5.52 33.75
CA SER A 50 20.17 -5.68 32.38
C SER A 50 20.46 -4.43 31.53
N THR A 51 21.36 -4.57 30.55
CA THR A 51 21.59 -3.57 29.49
C THR A 51 20.35 -3.27 28.64
N ALA A 52 19.31 -4.11 28.78
CA ALA A 52 18.03 -4.01 28.11
C ALA A 52 17.13 -2.88 28.63
N CYS A 53 17.38 -2.30 29.82
CA CYS A 53 16.50 -1.30 30.46
C CYS A 53 17.06 0.13 30.48
N ILE A 54 17.92 0.51 29.53
CA ILE A 54 18.38 1.91 29.44
C ILE A 54 17.44 2.68 28.50
N PRO A 55 16.86 3.83 28.90
CA PRO A 55 15.84 4.56 28.12
C PRO A 55 16.23 4.91 26.68
N TRP A 56 17.53 4.97 26.37
CA TRP A 56 17.97 5.20 25.00
C TRP A 56 17.57 4.09 24.00
N THR A 57 17.12 2.91 24.46
CA THR A 57 16.64 1.81 23.59
C THR A 57 15.43 2.21 22.76
N ASP A 58 14.68 3.20 23.22
CA ASP A 58 13.52 3.80 22.57
C ASP A 58 13.89 4.88 21.54
N PHE A 59 15.16 5.27 21.45
CA PHE A 59 15.61 6.29 20.49
C PHE A 59 15.49 5.74 19.06
N ALA A 60 14.89 6.52 18.17
CA ALA A 60 14.78 6.20 16.75
C ALA A 60 16.14 6.27 16.02
N TYR A 61 17.09 7.03 16.57
CA TYR A 61 18.46 7.09 16.06
C TYR A 61 19.15 5.72 16.21
N SER A 62 19.65 5.19 15.09
CA SER A 62 20.54 4.02 15.10
C SER A 62 21.82 4.36 15.85
N ARG A 63 22.25 3.50 16.77
CA ARG A 63 23.39 3.78 17.66
C ARG A 63 24.33 2.59 17.74
N ARG A 64 25.63 2.88 17.86
CA ARG A 64 26.66 1.89 18.24
C ARG A 64 27.38 2.43 19.47
N ALA A 65 27.58 1.56 20.46
CA ALA A 65 28.48 1.87 21.55
C ALA A 65 29.92 1.85 21.01
N PRO A 66 30.80 2.80 21.36
CA PRO A 66 32.23 2.56 21.26
C PRO A 66 32.56 1.24 21.97
N GLU A 67 33.57 0.50 21.51
CA GLU A 67 34.11 -0.64 22.24
C GLU A 67 34.75 -0.12 23.55
N GLY A 68 33.93 -0.02 24.60
CA GLY A 68 34.36 0.47 25.91
C GLY A 68 33.23 1.10 26.71
N GLY A 69 32.82 0.45 27.80
CA GLY A 69 32.19 1.13 28.94
C GLY A 69 33.28 1.50 29.95
N THR A 70 33.06 2.52 30.79
CA THR A 70 33.97 2.82 31.90
C THR A 70 34.24 1.53 32.70
N LEU A 71 35.52 1.21 32.85
CA LEU A 71 35.99 0.13 33.71
C LEU A 71 35.56 0.42 35.16
N ALA A 72 35.51 -0.60 36.02
CA ALA A 72 35.00 -0.46 37.39
C ALA A 72 35.72 0.63 38.25
N HIS A 73 36.89 1.09 37.82
CA HIS A 73 37.70 2.12 38.48
C HIS A 73 37.44 3.57 37.99
N GLU A 74 36.54 3.80 37.03
CA GLU A 74 36.22 5.14 36.47
C GLU A 74 34.78 5.60 36.75
N MET A 75 34.16 5.13 37.85
CA MET A 75 32.82 5.57 38.23
C MET A 75 32.83 7.04 38.67
N ILE A 76 31.82 7.82 38.25
CA ILE A 76 31.80 9.28 38.41
C ILE A 76 30.52 9.73 39.13
N TYR A 77 30.64 10.75 39.98
CA TYR A 77 29.50 11.44 40.60
C TYR A 77 28.97 12.56 39.69
N THR A 78 27.65 12.74 39.70
CA THR A 78 26.98 13.85 39.01
C THR A 78 26.08 14.59 40.00
N LEU A 79 25.97 15.91 39.85
CA LEU A 79 25.15 16.74 40.72
C LEU A 79 23.64 16.56 40.47
N LEU A 80 23.27 15.88 39.36
CA LEU A 80 21.88 15.75 38.92
C LEU A 80 21.22 14.43 39.30
N LEU A 81 22.01 13.41 39.62
CA LEU A 81 21.52 12.13 40.13
C LEU A 81 21.87 12.08 41.61
N VAL A 82 20.84 12.21 42.43
CA VAL A 82 20.96 12.30 43.89
C VAL A 82 20.08 11.26 44.58
N ASP A 83 20.46 10.89 45.80
CA ASP A 83 19.69 10.04 46.70
C ASP A 83 18.51 10.80 47.34
N GLU A 84 17.73 10.12 48.19
CA GLU A 84 16.61 10.74 48.93
C GLU A 84 17.05 11.88 49.86
N ALA A 85 18.31 11.88 50.30
CA ALA A 85 18.90 12.93 51.14
C ALA A 85 19.53 14.08 50.32
N GLY A 86 19.49 14.00 48.99
CA GLY A 86 20.06 15.00 48.08
C GLY A 86 21.56 14.85 47.82
N ASN A 87 22.19 13.75 48.24
CA ASN A 87 23.61 13.51 47.99
C ASN A 87 23.83 12.89 46.61
N PRO A 88 24.90 13.29 45.88
CA PRO A 88 25.24 12.69 44.59
C PRO A 88 25.46 11.18 44.65
N VAL A 89 24.83 10.43 43.73
CA VAL A 89 25.02 8.96 43.64
C VAL A 89 26.14 8.58 42.67
N LEU A 90 26.77 7.44 42.93
CA LEU A 90 27.82 6.90 42.08
C LEU A 90 27.23 6.36 40.76
N CYS A 91 27.76 6.81 39.62
CA CYS A 91 27.23 6.48 38.31
C CYS A 91 28.25 5.79 37.40
N ARG A 92 27.75 4.86 36.58
CA ARG A 92 28.44 4.26 35.43
C ARG A 92 28.08 5.02 34.16
N ILE A 93 29.07 5.31 33.33
CA ILE A 93 28.85 6.03 32.08
C ILE A 93 28.90 5.07 30.90
N ARG A 94 27.95 5.22 29.98
CA ARG A 94 27.98 4.54 28.69
C ARG A 94 27.92 5.55 27.55
N HIS A 95 28.71 5.28 26.53
CA HIS A 95 28.79 6.11 25.34
C HIS A 95 28.08 5.43 24.17
N SER A 96 27.43 6.21 23.33
CA SER A 96 27.00 5.75 22.01
C SER A 96 27.06 6.92 21.02
N THR A 97 27.25 6.61 19.75
CA THR A 97 27.19 7.60 18.68
C THR A 97 26.04 7.28 17.75
N CYS A 98 25.38 8.31 17.22
CA CYS A 98 24.43 8.14 16.14
C CYS A 98 25.17 7.57 14.93
N LEU A 99 24.65 6.51 14.32
CA LEU A 99 25.23 5.90 13.12
C LEU A 99 24.78 6.56 11.83
N GLY A 100 23.81 7.46 11.92
CA GLY A 100 23.17 8.14 10.80
C GLY A 100 22.18 7.25 10.06
N VAL A 101 22.14 7.39 8.74
CA VAL A 101 21.24 6.66 7.84
C VAL A 101 22.02 6.07 6.68
N LYS A 102 21.36 5.23 5.89
CA LYS A 102 21.88 4.70 4.63
C LYS A 102 21.10 5.29 3.47
N ALA A 103 21.77 5.83 2.47
CA ALA A 103 21.18 6.35 1.24
C ALA A 103 21.77 5.62 0.02
N CYS A 104 21.03 5.53 -1.08
CA CYS A 104 21.59 5.03 -2.34
C CYS A 104 22.79 5.90 -2.77
N SER A 105 23.85 5.32 -3.33
CA SER A 105 24.98 6.09 -3.89
C SER A 105 24.58 7.02 -5.05
N GLN A 106 23.45 6.74 -5.71
CA GLN A 106 22.85 7.59 -6.75
C GLN A 106 21.89 8.64 -6.19
N ALA A 107 21.78 8.74 -4.86
CA ALA A 107 21.10 9.85 -4.23
C ALA A 107 22.02 11.08 -4.21
N ASP A 108 21.43 12.27 -4.18
CA ASP A 108 22.17 13.49 -3.92
C ASP A 108 22.53 13.56 -2.42
N ILE A 109 23.61 12.89 -2.05
CA ILE A 109 24.08 12.80 -0.65
C ILE A 109 24.41 14.20 -0.10
N GLN A 110 24.96 15.09 -0.93
CA GLN A 110 25.32 16.44 -0.48
C GLN A 110 24.08 17.25 -0.11
N SER A 111 23.04 17.22 -0.94
CA SER A 111 21.77 17.85 -0.59
C SER A 111 21.13 17.18 0.64
N LEU A 112 21.19 15.85 0.76
CA LEU A 112 20.69 15.15 1.95
C LEU A 112 21.41 15.53 3.26
N GLU A 113 22.71 15.80 3.20
CA GLU A 113 23.51 16.25 4.35
C GLU A 113 23.26 17.72 4.71
N ASN A 114 23.07 18.58 3.71
CA ASN A 114 22.91 20.01 3.92
C ASN A 114 21.48 20.41 4.29
N ASP A 115 20.47 19.83 3.64
CA ASP A 115 19.07 20.25 3.76
C ASP A 115 18.37 19.67 4.99
N TYR A 116 18.92 18.62 5.59
CA TYR A 116 18.29 17.90 6.71
C TYR A 116 19.04 18.01 8.04
N ASN A 117 19.82 19.09 8.20
CA ASN A 117 20.47 19.38 9.47
C ASN A 117 19.44 19.61 10.57
N HIS A 118 19.52 18.84 11.66
CA HIS A 118 18.61 18.98 12.78
C HIS A 118 19.29 18.73 14.13
N THR A 119 18.79 19.43 15.14
CA THR A 119 19.09 19.24 16.56
C THR A 119 17.86 18.81 17.35
N HIS A 120 16.69 19.06 16.79
CA HIS A 120 15.40 18.71 17.34
C HIS A 120 14.57 18.02 16.27
N ALA A 121 13.88 16.94 16.63
CA ALA A 121 12.97 16.23 15.75
C ALA A 121 11.79 15.68 16.55
N MET A 122 10.63 15.63 15.92
CA MET A 122 9.44 14.97 16.47
C MET A 122 8.86 13.97 15.47
N CYS A 123 8.02 13.05 15.97
CA CYS A 123 7.27 12.14 15.10
C CYS A 123 6.40 12.90 14.08
N GLN A 124 5.90 14.09 14.43
CA GLN A 124 5.17 14.98 13.51
C GLN A 124 6.03 15.47 12.34
N ASP A 125 7.32 15.70 12.54
CA ASP A 125 8.22 16.13 11.46
C ASP A 125 8.44 14.99 10.46
N VAL A 126 8.57 13.75 10.96
CA VAL A 126 8.59 12.55 10.11
C VAL A 126 7.30 12.42 9.32
N GLN A 127 6.14 12.60 9.97
CA GLN A 127 4.84 12.55 9.30
C GLN A 127 4.70 13.63 8.23
N ARG A 128 5.12 14.87 8.53
CA ARG A 128 5.09 16.00 7.57
C ARG A 128 6.00 15.73 6.38
N LYS A 129 7.22 15.25 6.62
CA LYS A 129 8.16 14.86 5.57
C LYS A 129 7.56 13.76 4.67
N LEU A 130 7.03 12.70 5.27
CA LEU A 130 6.39 11.62 4.51
C LEU A 130 5.17 12.12 3.73
N ALA A 131 4.42 13.09 4.26
CA ALA A 131 3.30 13.72 3.55
C ALA A 131 3.78 14.56 2.35
N GLN A 132 4.85 15.34 2.50
CA GLN A 132 5.47 16.10 1.40
C GLN A 132 6.02 15.18 0.30
N GLU A 133 6.73 14.11 0.68
CA GLU A 133 7.20 13.09 -0.27
C GLU A 133 6.05 12.37 -0.98
N ARG A 134 4.89 12.21 -0.32
CA ARG A 134 3.66 11.69 -0.95
C ARG A 134 3.09 12.69 -1.96
N GLU A 135 2.95 13.94 -1.57
CA GLU A 135 2.42 15.00 -2.44
C GLU A 135 3.29 15.21 -3.69
N ALA A 136 4.62 15.25 -3.54
CA ALA A 136 5.56 15.32 -4.65
C ALA A 136 5.43 14.13 -5.62
N ARG A 137 5.16 12.93 -5.09
CA ARG A 137 4.88 11.75 -5.92
C ARG A 137 3.56 11.86 -6.66
N LEU A 138 2.51 12.41 -6.04
CA LEU A 138 1.20 12.60 -6.67
C LEU A 138 1.21 13.68 -7.75
N LEU A 139 1.99 14.75 -7.59
CA LEU A 139 2.12 15.82 -8.58
C LEU A 139 2.59 15.30 -9.95
N HIS A 140 3.53 14.35 -9.94
CA HIS A 140 4.06 13.72 -11.15
C HIS A 140 3.42 12.36 -11.43
N SER A 141 2.20 12.11 -10.93
CA SER A 141 1.52 10.85 -11.17
C SER A 141 0.87 10.85 -12.56
N SER A 142 1.34 9.95 -13.43
CA SER A 142 0.73 9.70 -14.74
C SER A 142 0.64 8.20 -14.98
N PRO A 143 -0.29 7.74 -15.84
CA PRO A 143 -0.35 6.33 -16.18
C PRO A 143 0.94 5.83 -16.85
N GLU A 144 1.65 6.64 -17.66
CA GLU A 144 2.95 6.20 -18.20
C GLU A 144 3.98 5.94 -17.10
N ARG A 145 4.01 6.78 -16.05
CA ARG A 145 4.89 6.58 -14.90
C ARG A 145 4.59 5.26 -14.18
N ASP A 146 3.32 4.91 -14.01
CA ASP A 146 2.93 3.64 -13.39
C ASP A 146 3.40 2.44 -14.23
N VAL A 147 3.15 2.49 -15.55
CA VAL A 147 3.58 1.46 -16.50
C VAL A 147 5.11 1.34 -16.48
N PHE A 148 5.84 2.45 -16.50
CA PHE A 148 7.30 2.43 -16.43
C PHE A 148 7.80 1.83 -15.11
N THR A 149 7.27 2.28 -13.97
CA THR A 149 7.67 1.78 -12.64
C THR A 149 7.44 0.28 -12.52
N LYS A 150 6.31 -0.20 -13.05
CA LYS A 150 6.00 -1.62 -13.12
C LYS A 150 6.94 -2.36 -14.07
N THR A 151 7.26 -1.78 -15.22
CA THR A 151 8.19 -2.34 -16.21
C THR A 151 9.59 -2.49 -15.63
N ALA A 152 10.11 -1.44 -14.98
CA ALA A 152 11.39 -1.50 -14.28
C ALA A 152 11.39 -2.57 -13.18
N SER A 153 10.30 -2.67 -12.40
CA SER A 153 10.16 -3.72 -11.39
C SER A 153 10.11 -5.14 -11.98
N TYR A 154 9.50 -5.29 -13.16
CA TYR A 154 9.44 -6.55 -13.90
C TYR A 154 10.83 -6.97 -14.42
N ILE A 155 11.55 -6.05 -15.06
CA ILE A 155 12.94 -6.25 -15.50
C ILE A 155 13.82 -6.66 -14.32
N ALA A 156 13.77 -5.91 -13.21
CA ALA A 156 14.50 -6.22 -11.99
C ALA A 156 14.17 -7.61 -11.43
N ALA A 157 12.90 -8.01 -11.48
CA ALA A 157 12.45 -9.32 -11.03
C ALA A 157 12.99 -10.45 -11.91
N ILE A 158 13.01 -10.26 -13.24
CA ILE A 158 13.57 -11.23 -14.18
C ILE A 158 15.09 -11.34 -13.99
N GLN A 159 15.80 -10.22 -13.95
CA GLN A 159 17.25 -10.21 -13.74
C GLN A 159 17.63 -10.91 -12.44
N LYS A 160 16.86 -10.71 -11.36
CA LYS A 160 17.09 -11.34 -10.06
C LYS A 160 16.73 -12.83 -10.00
N LEU A 161 15.64 -13.24 -10.64
CA LEU A 161 15.06 -14.58 -10.43
C LEU A 161 15.36 -15.55 -11.57
N GLY A 162 15.63 -15.03 -12.76
CA GLY A 162 15.22 -15.53 -14.07
C GLY A 162 14.60 -16.93 -14.13
N CYS A 163 15.19 -17.85 -14.90
CA CYS A 163 14.65 -19.19 -15.09
C CYS A 163 14.98 -20.08 -13.88
N ARG A 164 13.99 -20.39 -13.05
CA ARG A 164 14.16 -21.20 -11.82
C ARG A 164 14.32 -22.72 -12.03
N ARG A 165 14.69 -23.19 -13.24
CA ARG A 165 14.81 -24.62 -13.55
C ARG A 165 16.26 -25.09 -13.52
N PRO A 166 16.53 -26.37 -13.17
CA PRO A 166 17.89 -26.92 -13.16
C PRO A 166 18.53 -26.84 -14.55
N ARG A 167 19.83 -26.48 -14.59
CA ARG A 167 20.62 -26.46 -15.83
C ARG A 167 20.61 -27.84 -16.49
N GLN A 168 20.26 -27.87 -17.79
CA GLN A 168 20.33 -29.09 -18.59
C GLN A 168 21.71 -29.30 -19.23
N GLN A 169 22.47 -28.23 -19.49
CA GLN A 169 23.85 -28.25 -20.02
C GLN A 169 24.70 -27.12 -19.42
N MET A 170 26.03 -27.23 -19.48
CA MET A 170 26.95 -26.17 -19.07
C MET A 170 27.04 -25.10 -20.16
N THR A 171 26.66 -23.86 -19.83
CA THR A 171 26.85 -22.69 -20.70
C THR A 171 28.34 -22.40 -20.87
N SER A 172 28.81 -22.36 -22.13
CA SER A 172 30.15 -21.87 -22.46
C SER A 172 30.16 -20.34 -22.36
N ARG A 173 30.90 -19.80 -21.39
CA ARG A 173 31.13 -18.35 -21.25
C ARG A 173 32.53 -18.02 -21.72
N THR A 174 32.71 -16.85 -22.31
CA THR A 174 34.05 -16.26 -22.46
C THR A 174 34.64 -15.94 -21.08
N GLU A 175 35.96 -15.81 -20.96
CA GLU A 175 36.61 -15.48 -19.67
C GLU A 175 36.07 -14.18 -19.06
N THR A 176 35.74 -13.20 -19.90
CA THR A 176 35.20 -11.90 -19.50
C THR A 176 33.77 -12.05 -18.95
N GLU A 177 32.90 -12.75 -19.67
CA GLU A 177 31.53 -13.03 -19.22
C GLU A 177 31.50 -13.92 -17.97
N ALA A 178 32.44 -14.85 -17.83
CA ALA A 178 32.57 -15.68 -16.64
C ALA A 178 32.94 -14.84 -15.41
N LEU A 179 33.85 -13.89 -15.55
CA LEU A 179 34.25 -12.97 -14.48
C LEU A 179 33.09 -12.04 -14.07
N GLU A 180 32.37 -11.47 -15.04
CA GLU A 180 31.21 -10.62 -14.79
C GLU A 180 30.07 -11.40 -14.11
N PHE A 181 29.83 -12.62 -14.57
CA PHE A 181 28.83 -13.52 -13.99
C PHE A 181 29.21 -13.93 -12.56
N GLU A 182 30.48 -14.20 -12.29
CA GLU A 182 30.96 -14.53 -10.96
C GLU A 182 30.86 -13.34 -9.99
N GLN A 183 31.16 -12.12 -10.45
CA GLN A 183 30.96 -10.89 -9.69
C GLN A 183 29.46 -10.64 -9.39
N MET A 184 28.59 -10.85 -10.38
CA MET A 184 27.13 -10.75 -10.22
C MET A 184 26.62 -11.77 -9.21
N GLN A 185 27.03 -13.04 -9.33
CA GLN A 185 26.67 -14.10 -8.36
C GLN A 185 27.25 -13.85 -6.97
N ALA A 186 28.46 -13.30 -6.85
CA ALA A 186 29.05 -12.96 -5.56
C ALA A 186 28.25 -11.84 -4.87
N ALA A 187 27.83 -10.83 -5.63
CA ALA A 187 26.89 -9.82 -5.14
C ALA A 187 25.58 -10.50 -4.70
N GLU A 188 24.94 -11.32 -5.55
CA GLU A 188 23.70 -12.06 -5.27
C GLU A 188 23.75 -12.97 -4.04
N ARG A 189 24.84 -13.72 -3.85
CA ARG A 189 25.05 -14.55 -2.64
C ARG A 189 25.07 -13.69 -1.37
N HIS A 190 25.58 -12.47 -1.46
CA HIS A 190 25.53 -11.50 -0.36
C HIS A 190 24.10 -10.95 -0.10
N PHE A 191 23.19 -11.04 -1.08
CA PHE A 191 21.79 -10.60 -0.97
C PHE A 191 20.84 -11.62 -0.34
N GLN A 192 21.12 -12.93 -0.43
CA GLN A 192 20.06 -13.94 -0.30
C GLN A 192 19.80 -14.53 1.09
N ARG A 193 20.47 -14.10 2.16
CA ARG A 193 20.25 -14.62 3.54
C ARG A 193 20.11 -16.16 3.61
N GLY A 194 20.88 -16.89 2.79
CA GLY A 194 20.85 -18.36 2.75
C GLY A 194 19.87 -19.00 1.76
N TYR A 195 19.11 -18.24 0.96
CA TYR A 195 18.44 -18.78 -0.22
C TYR A 195 19.46 -18.90 -1.37
N GLN A 196 19.39 -19.94 -2.19
CA GLN A 196 20.22 -20.08 -3.39
C GLN A 196 19.42 -19.59 -4.62
N ALA A 197 20.00 -18.66 -5.39
CA ALA A 197 19.52 -18.31 -6.72
C ALA A 197 19.77 -19.49 -7.67
N PRO A 198 18.76 -19.90 -8.47
CA PRO A 198 19.01 -20.73 -9.63
C PRO A 198 19.55 -19.88 -10.78
N ASP A 199 20.57 -20.41 -11.46
CA ASP A 199 21.14 -19.84 -12.67
C ASP A 199 20.20 -20.00 -13.89
N THR A 200 20.04 -18.92 -14.65
CA THR A 200 19.03 -18.76 -15.71
C THR A 200 19.47 -19.35 -17.07
N CYS A 201 18.53 -19.56 -18.00
CA CYS A 201 18.65 -20.52 -19.10
C CYS A 201 18.40 -19.93 -20.50
N GLU A 202 19.23 -20.36 -21.46
CA GLU A 202 19.29 -20.02 -22.90
C GLU A 202 18.57 -21.00 -23.86
N HIS A 203 17.88 -22.04 -23.35
CA HIS A 203 17.47 -23.22 -24.14
C HIS A 203 15.97 -23.37 -24.47
N TYR A 204 15.24 -22.27 -24.67
CA TYR A 204 13.86 -22.38 -25.16
C TYR A 204 13.81 -23.04 -26.56
N SER A 205 13.10 -24.16 -26.72
CA SER A 205 12.83 -24.79 -28.02
C SER A 205 11.42 -25.36 -28.11
N SER A 206 10.89 -25.53 -29.33
CA SER A 206 9.54 -26.10 -29.57
C SER A 206 9.36 -27.53 -29.06
N ARG A 207 10.47 -28.26 -28.82
CA ARG A 207 10.50 -29.61 -28.25
C ARG A 207 10.69 -29.62 -26.72
N THR A 208 11.12 -28.52 -26.11
CA THR A 208 11.39 -28.37 -24.66
C THR A 208 10.59 -27.22 -24.04
N ARG A 209 9.28 -27.45 -23.82
CA ARG A 209 8.33 -26.43 -23.28
C ARG A 209 8.50 -26.08 -21.79
N ASN A 210 9.60 -26.47 -21.15
CA ASN A 210 9.78 -26.39 -19.68
C ASN A 210 10.56 -25.15 -19.19
N HIS A 211 10.79 -24.17 -20.07
CA HIS A 211 11.44 -22.89 -19.75
C HIS A 211 10.41 -21.77 -19.48
N TRP A 212 10.83 -20.69 -18.83
CA TRP A 212 9.95 -19.58 -18.47
C TRP A 212 9.55 -18.80 -19.72
N VAL A 213 8.25 -18.79 -20.04
CA VAL A 213 7.64 -17.97 -21.08
C VAL A 213 6.48 -17.24 -20.45
N ASP A 214 6.50 -15.90 -20.49
CA ASP A 214 5.42 -15.07 -19.99
C ASP A 214 4.58 -14.55 -21.16
N PHE A 215 3.48 -15.24 -21.46
CA PHE A 215 2.53 -14.82 -22.48
C PHE A 215 1.70 -13.59 -22.06
N ASN A 216 1.80 -13.16 -20.79
CA ASN A 216 1.04 -12.01 -20.30
C ASN A 216 1.70 -10.66 -20.64
N ILE A 217 2.85 -10.62 -21.34
CA ILE A 217 3.51 -9.35 -21.64
C ILE A 217 2.83 -8.53 -22.74
N GLN A 218 2.10 -9.19 -23.66
CA GLN A 218 1.43 -8.54 -24.80
C GLN A 218 0.17 -7.76 -24.41
N ASP A 219 -0.13 -7.73 -23.12
CA ASP A 219 -1.37 -7.26 -22.56
C ASP A 219 -1.36 -5.75 -22.26
N GLY A 220 -0.37 -5.03 -22.82
CA GLY A 220 -0.12 -3.58 -22.69
C GLY A 220 0.37 -3.10 -21.34
N SER A 221 0.50 -4.01 -20.36
CA SER A 221 0.75 -3.64 -18.97
C SER A 221 2.23 -3.42 -18.63
N LEU A 222 3.09 -3.48 -19.65
CA LEU A 222 4.53 -3.26 -19.62
C LEU A 222 4.94 -2.45 -20.86
N HIS A 223 5.99 -1.66 -20.75
CA HIS A 223 6.60 -0.96 -21.88
C HIS A 223 7.47 -1.95 -22.67
N LEU A 224 6.88 -2.57 -23.70
CA LEU A 224 7.52 -3.67 -24.43
C LEU A 224 8.81 -3.28 -25.14
N GLU A 225 8.87 -2.08 -25.74
CA GLU A 225 10.09 -1.54 -26.36
C GLU A 225 11.23 -1.44 -25.34
N TYR A 226 10.96 -0.91 -24.15
CA TYR A 226 11.96 -0.84 -23.09
C TYR A 226 12.40 -2.22 -22.59
N VAL A 227 11.46 -3.16 -22.43
CA VAL A 227 11.78 -4.55 -22.09
C VAL A 227 12.68 -5.17 -23.17
N ALA A 228 12.30 -5.01 -24.43
CA ALA A 228 13.07 -5.51 -25.56
C ALA A 228 14.48 -4.90 -25.57
N ALA A 229 14.60 -3.57 -25.57
CA ALA A 229 15.86 -2.85 -25.59
C ALA A 229 16.82 -3.29 -24.46
N VAL A 230 16.32 -3.42 -23.23
CA VAL A 230 17.12 -3.87 -22.09
C VAL A 230 17.60 -5.32 -22.24
N PHE A 231 16.77 -6.23 -22.77
CA PHE A 231 17.14 -7.64 -22.91
C PHE A 231 17.87 -7.98 -24.21
N THR A 232 17.74 -7.17 -25.27
CA THR A 232 18.52 -7.30 -26.52
C THR A 232 19.88 -6.59 -26.43
N GLY A 233 20.08 -5.75 -25.42
CA GLY A 233 21.28 -4.94 -25.29
C GLY A 233 21.26 -3.69 -26.17
N ASP A 234 20.10 -3.28 -26.70
CA ASP A 234 19.93 -2.01 -27.39
C ASP A 234 20.01 -0.85 -26.38
N THR A 235 21.24 -0.40 -26.17
CA THR A 235 21.54 0.65 -25.21
C THR A 235 20.99 2.01 -25.66
N GLU A 236 20.96 2.29 -26.97
CA GLU A 236 20.48 3.56 -27.50
C GLU A 236 18.98 3.73 -27.26
N GLU A 237 18.18 2.73 -27.63
CA GLU A 237 16.74 2.76 -27.41
C GLU A 237 16.39 2.79 -25.91
N ALA A 238 17.08 1.97 -25.10
CA ALA A 238 16.86 1.96 -23.66
C ALA A 238 17.15 3.33 -23.02
N LEU A 239 18.24 3.99 -23.43
CA LEU A 239 18.60 5.32 -22.90
C LEU A 239 17.64 6.40 -23.34
N GLN A 240 17.13 6.35 -24.57
CA GLN A 240 16.12 7.29 -25.03
C GLN A 240 14.87 7.24 -24.14
N ILE A 241 14.38 6.03 -23.85
CA ILE A 241 13.20 5.83 -23.00
C ILE A 241 13.49 6.26 -21.55
N GLU A 242 14.66 5.92 -21.01
CA GLU A 242 15.04 6.29 -19.64
C GLU A 242 15.25 7.79 -19.46
N ARG A 243 15.74 8.51 -20.47
CA ARG A 243 15.86 9.98 -20.44
C ARG A 243 14.47 10.64 -20.38
N ALA A 244 13.50 10.13 -21.14
CA ALA A 244 12.12 10.58 -21.05
C ALA A 244 11.50 10.26 -19.67
N ALA A 245 11.82 9.11 -19.07
CA ALA A 245 11.38 8.76 -17.72
C ALA A 245 12.01 9.68 -16.65
N ARG A 246 13.27 10.09 -16.82
CA ARG A 246 13.99 11.01 -15.92
C ARG A 246 13.28 12.36 -15.79
N GLU A 247 12.73 12.90 -16.87
CA GLU A 247 11.95 14.16 -16.84
C GLU A 247 10.73 14.06 -15.91
N LYS A 248 10.17 12.85 -15.75
CA LYS A 248 9.07 12.56 -14.83
C LYS A 248 9.56 12.12 -13.43
N SER A 249 10.83 12.31 -13.12
CA SER A 249 11.50 11.90 -11.88
C SER A 249 11.37 10.40 -11.57
N VAL A 250 11.46 9.55 -12.61
CA VAL A 250 11.27 8.10 -12.52
C VAL A 250 12.35 7.37 -13.33
N GLY A 251 12.68 6.16 -12.89
CA GLY A 251 13.54 5.24 -13.62
C GLY A 251 15.01 5.29 -13.22
N PRO A 252 15.85 4.53 -13.93
CA PRO A 252 17.22 4.24 -13.50
C PRO A 252 18.16 5.46 -13.58
N LEU A 253 17.83 6.45 -14.42
CA LEU A 253 18.55 7.72 -14.57
C LEU A 253 18.03 8.85 -13.67
N ALA A 254 16.93 8.64 -12.95
CA ALA A 254 16.39 9.64 -12.03
C ALA A 254 17.19 9.66 -10.71
N VAL A 255 17.26 10.85 -10.08
CA VAL A 255 17.90 11.02 -8.77
C VAL A 255 17.21 10.11 -7.75
N CYS A 256 17.99 9.27 -7.07
CA CYS A 256 17.44 8.30 -6.15
C CYS A 256 17.07 8.97 -4.82
N GLN A 257 15.84 8.73 -4.34
CA GLN A 257 15.37 9.22 -3.03
C GLN A 257 15.36 8.15 -1.94
N ASN A 258 15.93 6.96 -2.22
CA ASN A 258 15.89 5.85 -1.28
C ASN A 258 16.85 6.08 -0.10
N VAL A 259 16.27 6.38 1.05
CA VAL A 259 16.93 6.48 2.35
C VAL A 259 16.33 5.46 3.31
N THR A 260 17.17 4.80 4.09
CA THR A 260 16.77 3.82 5.10
C THR A 260 17.56 4.03 6.38
N ASN A 261 17.05 3.59 7.52
CA ASN A 261 17.82 3.66 8.76
C ASN A 261 19.10 2.83 8.65
N TYR A 262 20.11 3.20 9.43
CA TYR A 262 21.35 2.44 9.46
C TYR A 262 21.15 0.97 9.89
N SER A 263 20.25 0.71 10.85
CA SER A 263 19.86 -0.62 11.31
C SER A 263 19.23 -1.51 10.23
N SER A 264 18.77 -0.93 9.12
CA SER A 264 18.25 -1.67 7.99
C SER A 264 19.29 -2.67 7.48
N GLN A 265 18.86 -3.92 7.30
CA GLN A 265 19.67 -4.97 6.70
C GLN A 265 19.79 -4.82 5.16
N ARG A 266 19.22 -3.75 4.57
CA ARG A 266 19.37 -3.47 3.15
C ARG A 266 20.72 -2.82 2.89
N ASN A 267 21.54 -3.51 2.08
CA ASN A 267 22.87 -3.02 1.68
C ASN A 267 22.88 -2.46 0.25
N HIS A 268 21.81 -2.65 -0.53
CA HIS A 268 21.68 -2.08 -1.87
C HIS A 268 20.28 -1.51 -2.09
N CYS A 269 20.20 -0.64 -3.09
CA CYS A 269 18.96 0.01 -3.51
C CYS A 269 17.93 -1.04 -3.96
N PRO A 270 16.64 -0.89 -3.59
CA PRO A 270 15.57 -1.74 -4.12
C PRO A 270 15.25 -1.47 -5.60
N VAL A 271 15.72 -0.34 -6.14
CA VAL A 271 15.55 0.08 -7.54
C VAL A 271 16.88 -0.08 -8.26
N ASP A 272 16.84 -0.56 -9.49
CA ASP A 272 18.02 -0.69 -10.33
C ASP A 272 18.36 0.67 -10.97
N HIS A 273 19.65 0.99 -11.04
CA HIS A 273 20.16 2.23 -11.62
C HIS A 273 21.25 1.92 -12.65
N ARG A 274 21.58 2.85 -13.55
CA ARG A 274 22.73 2.64 -14.42
C ARG A 274 24.06 2.84 -13.67
N LYS A 275 25.08 2.04 -14.01
CA LYS A 275 26.43 2.16 -13.40
C LYS A 275 27.13 3.47 -13.80
N HIS A 276 26.95 3.87 -15.05
CA HIS A 276 27.32 5.13 -15.71
C HIS A 276 26.22 5.41 -16.75
N GLU A 277 26.12 6.60 -17.33
CA GLU A 277 24.99 6.96 -18.20
C GLU A 277 24.68 5.87 -19.25
N ASP A 278 25.68 5.30 -19.93
CA ASP A 278 25.47 4.26 -20.95
C ASP A 278 25.68 2.82 -20.44
N GLY A 279 25.91 2.67 -19.13
CA GLY A 279 26.30 1.41 -18.50
C GLY A 279 25.14 0.46 -18.23
N PRO A 280 25.43 -0.78 -17.80
CA PRO A 280 24.41 -1.76 -17.46
C PRO A 280 23.61 -1.31 -16.23
N LEU A 281 22.38 -1.83 -16.13
CA LEU A 281 21.54 -1.71 -14.95
C LEU A 281 22.14 -2.53 -13.80
N VAL A 282 22.38 -1.87 -12.67
CA VAL A 282 22.97 -2.44 -11.47
C VAL A 282 22.26 -1.95 -10.22
N ARG A 283 22.29 -2.78 -9.17
CA ARG A 283 21.86 -2.35 -7.84
C ARG A 283 22.98 -1.67 -7.12
N HIS A 284 22.89 -0.35 -7.06
CA HIS A 284 23.86 0.45 -6.32
C HIS A 284 23.82 0.17 -4.83
N GLN A 285 24.99 0.24 -4.20
CA GLN A 285 25.14 0.04 -2.77
C GLN A 285 24.48 1.19 -2.01
N MET A 286 23.93 0.87 -0.84
CA MET A 286 23.48 1.87 0.12
C MET A 286 24.70 2.40 0.88
N CYS A 287 25.11 3.62 0.55
CA CYS A 287 26.17 4.36 1.21
C CYS A 287 25.70 4.86 2.57
N ARG A 288 26.63 4.92 3.53
CA ARG A 288 26.38 5.47 4.85
C ARG A 288 26.47 7.00 4.78
N ILE A 289 25.49 7.67 5.38
CA ILE A 289 25.60 9.09 5.75
C ILE A 289 25.98 9.09 7.23
N ASP A 290 27.23 9.45 7.51
CA ASP A 290 27.78 9.43 8.86
C ASP A 290 27.14 10.48 9.75
N CYS A 291 27.05 10.17 11.05
CA CYS A 291 26.60 11.11 12.06
C CYS A 291 27.59 11.10 13.22
N HIS A 292 27.81 12.27 13.81
CA HIS A 292 28.78 12.45 14.88
C HIS A 292 28.14 12.87 16.21
N VAL A 293 26.80 12.89 16.28
CA VAL A 293 26.08 13.17 17.52
C VAL A 293 26.41 12.11 18.56
N LYS A 294 26.83 12.56 19.73
CA LYS A 294 27.26 11.73 20.85
C LYS A 294 26.16 11.67 21.89
N PHE A 295 25.86 10.47 22.35
CA PHE A 295 25.00 10.23 23.50
C PHE A 295 25.82 9.66 24.66
N ARG A 296 25.64 10.20 25.85
CA ARG A 296 26.20 9.62 27.09
C ARG A 296 25.10 9.35 28.08
N ALA A 297 24.98 8.10 28.52
CA ALA A 297 24.04 7.70 29.57
C ALA A 297 24.78 7.57 30.90
N TRP A 298 24.31 8.32 31.90
CA TRP A 298 24.75 8.29 33.29
C TRP A 298 23.75 7.42 34.06
N ILE A 299 24.22 6.27 34.52
CA ILE A 299 23.38 5.22 35.12
C ILE A 299 23.83 5.03 36.56
N PRO A 300 22.97 5.27 37.56
CA PRO A 300 23.29 4.97 38.96
C PRO A 300 23.70 3.51 39.13
N VAL A 301 24.75 3.25 39.92
CA VAL A 301 25.18 1.89 40.25
C VAL A 301 24.13 1.20 41.11
N ASN A 302 23.60 1.92 42.11
CA ASN A 302 22.45 1.50 42.88
C ASN A 302 21.19 2.23 42.40
N ARG A 303 20.38 1.55 41.58
CA ARG A 303 19.13 2.11 41.03
C ARG A 303 18.03 2.32 42.07
N SER A 304 18.14 1.69 43.24
CA SER A 304 17.20 1.90 44.34
C SER A 304 17.41 3.24 45.03
N GLU A 305 18.65 3.77 45.05
CA GLU A 305 18.99 5.07 45.64
C GLU A 305 18.57 6.23 44.74
N CYS A 306 18.65 6.05 43.42
CA CYS A 306 18.22 7.07 42.45
C CYS A 306 17.49 6.40 41.26
N PRO A 307 16.15 6.55 41.15
CA PRO A 307 15.36 5.93 40.09
C PRO A 307 15.39 6.75 38.80
N TYR A 308 16.45 7.51 38.54
CA TYR A 308 16.59 8.36 37.36
C TYR A 308 17.85 8.00 36.59
N ILE A 309 17.74 8.04 35.26
CA ILE A 309 18.87 7.92 34.34
C ILE A 309 18.98 9.25 33.59
N LEU A 310 20.18 9.80 33.55
CA LEU A 310 20.46 11.01 32.78
C LEU A 310 21.11 10.64 31.46
N ILE A 311 20.54 11.09 30.36
CA ILE A 311 21.14 10.98 29.04
C ILE A 311 21.55 12.37 28.57
N THR A 312 22.76 12.50 28.05
CA THR A 312 23.25 13.74 27.45
C THR A 312 23.49 13.55 25.95
N SER A 313 23.13 14.55 25.15
CA SER A 313 23.18 14.55 23.68
C SER A 313 23.87 15.81 23.18
N GLU A 314 24.86 15.64 22.31
CA GLU A 314 25.73 16.72 21.84
C GLU A 314 26.04 16.57 20.35
N GLY A 315 25.91 17.67 19.60
CA GLY A 315 26.18 17.78 18.17
C GLY A 315 24.93 18.05 17.31
N VAL A 316 25.16 18.25 16.02
CA VAL A 316 24.10 18.42 15.00
C VAL A 316 23.98 17.15 14.17
N HIS A 317 22.76 16.66 13.97
CA HIS A 317 22.50 15.55 13.05
C HIS A 317 22.55 16.06 11.61
N LYS A 318 23.46 15.49 10.80
CA LYS A 318 23.63 15.80 9.36
C LYS A 318 23.02 14.74 8.46
N HIS A 319 21.78 14.36 8.75
CA HIS A 319 21.07 13.34 7.97
C HIS A 319 19.57 13.55 8.09
N PRO A 320 18.76 13.01 7.17
CA PRO A 320 17.32 12.98 7.32
C PRO A 320 16.88 12.29 8.62
N ILE A 321 15.76 12.77 9.21
CA ILE A 321 15.19 12.18 10.43
C ILE A 321 14.88 10.69 10.16
N PRO A 322 15.47 9.75 10.92
CA PRO A 322 15.26 8.33 10.70
C PRO A 322 13.83 7.92 11.04
N LEU A 323 13.34 6.84 10.44
CA LEU A 323 12.01 6.30 10.77
C LEU A 323 12.06 5.57 12.13
N PRO A 324 10.98 5.59 12.93
CA PRO A 324 10.94 4.77 14.14
C PRO A 324 10.79 3.29 13.75
N GLU A 325 11.85 2.50 13.91
CA GLU A 325 11.85 1.06 13.56
C GLU A 325 11.51 0.15 14.73
N LYS A 326 11.67 0.64 15.97
CA LYS A 326 11.47 -0.15 17.18
C LYS A 326 10.19 0.30 17.87
N THR A 327 9.37 -0.68 18.24
CA THR A 327 8.29 -0.44 19.22
C THR A 327 8.93 -0.07 20.56
N PRO A 328 8.56 1.07 21.18
CA PRO A 328 9.08 1.46 22.48
C PRO A 328 8.90 0.35 23.51
N GLN A 329 9.86 0.20 24.43
CA GLN A 329 9.89 -0.90 25.40
C GLN A 329 8.64 -0.94 26.27
N ALA A 330 8.13 0.22 26.71
CA ALA A 330 6.90 0.30 27.48
C ALA A 330 5.69 -0.29 26.73
N VAL A 331 5.54 0.03 25.44
CA VAL A 331 4.48 -0.50 24.58
C VAL A 331 4.69 -2.00 24.35
N ARG A 332 5.93 -2.41 24.09
CA ARG A 332 6.28 -3.83 23.91
C ARG A 332 5.96 -4.65 25.15
N SER A 333 6.31 -4.17 26.35
CA SER A 333 6.02 -4.86 27.61
C SER A 333 4.51 -5.00 27.83
N GLN A 334 3.74 -3.93 27.58
CA GLN A 334 2.27 -4.00 27.65
C GLN A 334 1.68 -5.00 26.66
N LEU A 335 2.17 -5.02 25.41
CA LEU A 335 1.75 -5.99 24.40
C LEU A 335 2.13 -7.42 24.80
N LEU A 336 3.30 -7.64 25.39
CA LEU A 336 3.73 -8.96 25.87
C LEU A 336 2.89 -9.43 27.05
N THR A 337 2.58 -8.57 28.02
CA THR A 337 1.65 -8.89 29.12
C THR A 337 0.28 -9.25 28.58
N LEU A 338 -0.21 -8.50 27.58
CA LEU A 338 -1.48 -8.79 26.95
C LEU A 338 -1.45 -10.13 26.21
N LEU A 339 -0.38 -10.43 25.47
CA LEU A 339 -0.17 -11.72 24.82
C LEU A 339 -0.13 -12.88 25.84
N GLN A 340 0.51 -12.69 26.99
CA GLN A 340 0.53 -13.68 28.08
C GLN A 340 -0.87 -13.94 28.63
N ASN A 341 -1.72 -12.91 28.71
CA ASN A 341 -3.11 -13.06 29.13
C ASN A 341 -3.97 -13.77 28.07
N LEU A 342 -3.59 -13.72 26.79
CA LEU A 342 -4.27 -14.38 25.67
C LEU A 342 -3.76 -15.79 25.37
N ARG A 343 -2.94 -16.38 26.25
CA ARG A 343 -2.16 -17.60 25.97
C ARG A 343 -2.97 -18.78 25.44
N GLN A 344 -4.24 -18.92 25.83
CA GLN A 344 -5.13 -19.98 25.35
C GLN A 344 -5.58 -19.76 23.89
N ASP A 345 -5.73 -18.51 23.46
CA ASP A 345 -6.16 -18.13 22.11
C ASP A 345 -5.00 -18.07 21.11
N LEU A 346 -3.74 -18.12 21.58
CA LEU A 346 -2.53 -17.94 20.76
C LEU A 346 -2.25 -19.08 19.78
N LEU A 347 -2.76 -20.30 20.04
CA LEU A 347 -2.40 -21.50 19.28
C LEU A 347 -2.82 -21.41 17.80
N ASP A 348 -3.92 -20.72 17.49
CA ASP A 348 -4.45 -20.51 16.13
C ASP A 348 -4.45 -19.04 15.68
N MET A 349 -3.61 -18.21 16.32
CA MET A 349 -3.65 -16.77 16.15
C MET A 349 -2.75 -16.31 15.00
N THR A 350 -3.37 -15.92 13.89
CA THR A 350 -2.70 -15.16 12.83
C THR A 350 -2.57 -13.69 13.21
N ALA A 351 -1.64 -12.95 12.60
CA ALA A 351 -1.49 -11.51 12.84
C ALA A 351 -2.80 -10.71 12.62
N CYS A 352 -3.61 -11.14 11.64
CA CYS A 352 -4.94 -10.55 11.39
C CYS A 352 -5.91 -10.84 12.54
N ARG A 353 -5.99 -12.09 13.02
CA ARG A 353 -6.83 -12.46 14.18
C ARG A 353 -6.38 -11.76 15.47
N PHE A 354 -5.07 -11.60 15.66
CA PHE A 354 -4.50 -10.87 16.78
C PHE A 354 -4.95 -9.41 16.80
N LEU A 355 -4.78 -8.68 15.69
CA LEU A 355 -5.26 -7.29 15.58
C LEU A 355 -6.78 -7.19 15.67
N GLN A 356 -7.49 -8.27 15.32
CA GLN A 356 -8.94 -8.34 15.43
C GLN A 356 -9.44 -8.73 16.82
N HIS A 357 -8.56 -9.17 17.72
CA HIS A 357 -8.94 -9.70 19.02
C HIS A 357 -9.57 -8.60 19.90
N PRO A 358 -10.72 -8.84 20.55
CA PRO A 358 -11.40 -7.84 21.37
C PRO A 358 -10.51 -7.20 22.44
N ALA A 359 -9.65 -7.99 23.10
CA ALA A 359 -8.71 -7.47 24.09
C ALA A 359 -7.64 -6.54 23.48
N ILE A 360 -7.16 -6.84 22.27
CA ILE A 360 -6.19 -6.01 21.54
C ILE A 360 -6.85 -4.72 21.07
N LYS A 361 -8.06 -4.81 20.52
CA LYS A 361 -8.79 -3.61 20.12
C LYS A 361 -9.06 -2.73 21.32
N SER A 362 -9.59 -3.28 22.39
CA SER A 362 -9.80 -2.55 23.64
C SER A 362 -8.49 -1.88 24.08
N TYR A 363 -7.36 -2.60 24.14
CA TYR A 363 -6.06 -2.01 24.47
C TYR A 363 -5.67 -0.82 23.57
N LEU A 364 -5.77 -0.96 22.24
CA LEU A 364 -5.44 0.11 21.27
C LEU A 364 -6.37 1.32 21.42
N TYR A 365 -7.67 1.09 21.63
CA TYR A 365 -8.66 2.16 21.91
C TYR A 365 -8.39 2.84 23.25
N THR A 366 -8.00 2.08 24.27
CA THR A 366 -7.78 2.56 25.64
C THR A 366 -6.51 3.41 25.73
N THR A 367 -5.46 3.11 24.96
CA THR A 367 -4.20 3.88 24.94
C THR A 367 -4.29 5.16 24.11
N ALA A 368 -5.07 5.20 23.02
CA ALA A 368 -5.19 6.38 22.16
C ALA A 368 -6.31 7.35 22.58
N TYR A 369 -7.49 6.83 22.98
CA TYR A 369 -8.69 7.65 23.18
C TYR A 369 -8.84 8.17 24.61
N ILE A 370 -8.53 7.35 25.63
CA ILE A 370 -8.76 7.73 27.03
C ILE A 370 -7.79 8.83 27.49
N ALA A 371 -6.56 8.87 26.97
CA ALA A 371 -5.62 9.94 27.30
C ALA A 371 -6.06 11.30 26.74
N SER A 372 -6.64 11.33 25.53
CA SER A 372 -7.18 12.55 24.91
C SER A 372 -8.50 12.97 25.57
N ALA A 373 -9.43 12.03 25.76
CA ALA A 373 -10.73 12.27 26.38
C ALA A 373 -10.65 12.65 27.86
N LYS A 374 -9.72 12.07 28.64
CA LYS A 374 -9.50 12.48 30.05
C LYS A 374 -8.97 13.92 30.15
N LYS A 375 -8.09 14.33 29.24
CA LYS A 375 -7.48 15.66 29.23
C LYS A 375 -8.46 16.74 28.77
N GLU A 376 -9.39 16.38 27.89
CA GLU A 376 -10.35 17.31 27.29
C GLU A 376 -11.69 17.37 28.04
N HIS A 377 -12.15 16.27 28.67
CA HIS A 377 -13.49 16.22 29.27
C HIS A 377 -13.51 16.05 30.80
N PHE A 378 -12.41 15.64 31.43
CA PHE A 378 -12.37 15.42 32.89
C PHE A 378 -11.06 15.91 33.55
N PRO A 379 -10.80 17.23 33.56
CA PRO A 379 -9.56 17.80 34.11
C PRO A 379 -9.37 17.59 35.63
N HIS A 380 -10.42 17.23 36.37
CA HIS A 380 -10.39 17.07 37.83
C HIS A 380 -10.80 15.68 38.35
N GLY A 381 -10.81 14.65 37.49
CA GLY A 381 -11.14 13.27 37.88
C GLY A 381 -12.61 13.09 38.25
N THR A 382 -13.19 11.93 37.91
CA THR A 382 -14.54 11.57 38.36
C THR A 382 -14.50 10.26 39.11
N ASP A 383 -14.86 10.34 40.39
CA ASP A 383 -15.09 9.20 41.28
C ASP A 383 -16.29 8.39 40.75
N TRP A 384 -16.04 7.21 40.20
CA TRP A 384 -17.11 6.27 39.86
C TRP A 384 -16.89 4.92 40.54
N LYS A 385 -17.71 4.65 41.56
CA LYS A 385 -18.00 3.31 42.11
C LYS A 385 -19.42 2.91 41.70
N GLY A 386 -19.60 1.66 41.26
CA GLY A 386 -20.87 0.98 40.97
C GLY A 386 -20.72 0.09 39.72
N GLU A 387 -20.66 -1.26 39.80
CA GLU A 387 -21.78 -2.23 40.00
C GLU A 387 -22.90 -2.02 38.95
N GLN A 388 -23.30 -2.92 38.02
CA GLN A 388 -23.09 -4.35 37.76
C GLN A 388 -23.17 -4.66 36.23
N PRO A 389 -22.62 -5.81 35.75
CA PRO A 389 -22.75 -6.34 34.39
C PRO A 389 -23.82 -7.44 34.29
N SER A 390 -24.96 -7.17 33.65
CA SER A 390 -26.00 -8.21 33.47
C SER A 390 -26.99 -7.92 32.33
N LEU A 391 -26.51 -7.61 31.12
CA LEU A 391 -27.38 -7.55 29.92
C LEU A 391 -26.66 -7.89 28.59
N LEU A 392 -25.48 -8.52 28.63
CA LEU A 392 -24.66 -8.85 27.45
C LEU A 392 -24.34 -10.34 27.32
N GLN A 393 -25.23 -11.19 27.82
CA GLN A 393 -25.23 -12.62 27.53
C GLN A 393 -26.53 -12.97 26.84
N SER A 394 -26.54 -12.90 25.52
CA SER A 394 -27.13 -13.93 24.65
C SER A 394 -27.16 -13.46 23.18
N HIS A 395 -26.61 -14.31 22.32
CA HIS A 395 -26.75 -14.35 20.85
C HIS A 395 -25.88 -13.43 19.96
N HIS A 396 -24.90 -14.11 19.33
CA HIS A 396 -24.16 -13.81 18.09
C HIS A 396 -23.02 -12.78 18.10
N LEU A 397 -21.87 -13.28 18.55
CA LEU A 397 -20.51 -12.88 18.20
C LEU A 397 -20.27 -13.06 16.68
N ILE A 398 -20.31 -11.98 15.89
CA ILE A 398 -19.54 -11.70 14.67
C ILE A 398 -19.75 -10.18 14.40
N ASP A 399 -18.68 -9.45 14.09
CA ASP A 399 -18.68 -8.04 13.63
C ASP A 399 -18.88 -6.87 14.61
N PHE A 400 -18.56 -7.04 15.89
CA PHE A 400 -18.51 -5.87 16.80
C PHE A 400 -17.43 -4.83 16.46
N THR A 401 -16.47 -5.18 15.62
CA THR A 401 -15.39 -4.27 15.23
C THR A 401 -15.72 -3.39 14.04
N PHE A 402 -16.77 -3.74 13.31
CA PHE A 402 -17.38 -2.86 12.32
C PHE A 402 -18.38 -1.90 12.96
N LEU A 403 -18.87 -2.16 14.18
CA LEU A 403 -19.91 -1.36 14.82
C LEU A 403 -19.38 -0.29 15.80
N GLN A 404 -18.14 -0.38 16.28
CA GLN A 404 -17.64 0.54 17.31
C GLN A 404 -16.58 1.55 16.82
N GLU A 405 -15.96 1.32 15.66
CA GLU A 405 -15.27 2.36 14.87
C GLU A 405 -16.27 3.37 14.26
N CYS A 406 -17.54 3.20 14.61
CA CYS A 406 -18.72 3.67 13.92
C CYS A 406 -19.66 4.48 14.81
N SER A 407 -19.29 4.70 16.08
CA SER A 407 -20.06 5.51 17.02
C SER A 407 -19.62 6.98 17.09
N THR A 408 -18.69 7.46 16.26
CA THR A 408 -18.34 8.89 16.25
C THR A 408 -18.18 9.58 14.89
N SER A 409 -18.36 8.91 13.74
CA SER A 409 -18.42 9.62 12.42
C SER A 409 -18.70 8.77 11.17
N SER A 410 -18.78 7.44 11.26
CA SER A 410 -19.06 6.61 10.09
C SER A 410 -20.53 6.71 9.67
N VAL A 411 -20.81 7.31 8.52
CA VAL A 411 -22.16 7.32 7.93
C VAL A 411 -22.53 5.89 7.52
N PHE A 412 -23.27 5.18 8.37
CA PHE A 412 -24.04 4.00 7.97
C PHE A 412 -25.27 4.50 7.24
N LYS A 413 -25.30 4.39 5.92
CA LYS A 413 -26.56 4.50 5.21
C LYS A 413 -27.16 3.12 5.01
N MET A 414 -27.91 2.67 6.01
CA MET A 414 -28.83 1.55 5.86
C MET A 414 -30.08 2.07 5.17
N SER A 415 -30.24 1.74 3.89
CA SER A 415 -31.44 2.12 3.12
C SER A 415 -32.31 0.87 2.95
N SER A 416 -33.35 0.73 3.77
CA SER A 416 -34.41 -0.26 3.53
C SER A 416 -35.54 0.40 2.74
N PHE A 417 -35.87 -0.16 1.57
CA PHE A 417 -36.97 0.32 0.75
C PHE A 417 -38.16 -0.67 0.88
N PRO A 418 -39.26 -0.30 1.57
CA PRO A 418 -40.45 -1.14 1.62
C PRO A 418 -41.19 -1.13 0.28
N ALA A 419 -41.71 -2.29 -0.13
CA ALA A 419 -42.41 -2.50 -1.41
C ALA A 419 -43.73 -1.72 -1.56
N THR A 420 -44.24 -1.08 -0.51
CA THR A 420 -45.63 -0.59 -0.42
C THR A 420 -45.77 0.93 -0.26
N SER A 421 -44.74 1.72 -0.53
CA SER A 421 -44.95 3.17 -0.74
C SER A 421 -45.35 3.38 -2.20
N THR A 422 -46.58 3.80 -2.43
CA THR A 422 -47.26 4.06 -3.72
C THR A 422 -46.57 5.09 -4.64
N THR A 423 -45.33 5.49 -4.33
CA THR A 423 -44.46 6.38 -5.11
C THR A 423 -43.12 5.73 -5.48
N PHE A 424 -42.86 4.49 -5.06
CA PHE A 424 -41.53 3.85 -5.11
C PHE A 424 -41.58 2.44 -5.69
N VAL A 425 -41.88 2.37 -6.98
CA VAL A 425 -41.52 1.22 -7.81
C VAL A 425 -40.12 1.54 -8.34
N LEU A 426 -39.08 0.80 -7.91
CA LEU A 426 -37.88 0.67 -8.75
C LEU A 426 -38.44 0.29 -10.12
N PRO A 427 -38.19 1.05 -11.21
CA PRO A 427 -38.78 0.69 -12.49
C PRO A 427 -38.43 -0.77 -12.75
N ALA A 428 -39.46 -1.62 -12.72
CA ALA A 428 -39.33 -3.00 -13.11
C ALA A 428 -39.05 -2.93 -14.60
N HIS A 429 -37.77 -2.91 -14.94
CA HIS A 429 -37.37 -3.17 -16.30
C HIS A 429 -37.70 -4.65 -16.52
N GLU A 430 -38.34 -5.00 -17.64
CA GLU A 430 -38.70 -6.38 -18.00
C GLU A 430 -37.50 -7.37 -18.06
N GLU A 431 -36.32 -6.94 -17.60
CA GLU A 431 -35.00 -7.58 -17.62
C GLU A 431 -34.64 -8.26 -16.29
N ASP A 432 -35.48 -8.11 -15.25
CA ASP A 432 -35.33 -8.86 -13.99
C ASP A 432 -35.69 -10.34 -14.25
N GLU A 433 -34.86 -11.29 -13.79
CA GLU A 433 -35.25 -12.71 -13.84
C GLU A 433 -36.61 -12.87 -13.15
N PRO A 434 -37.59 -13.55 -13.78
CA PRO A 434 -38.90 -13.71 -13.18
C PRO A 434 -38.70 -14.42 -11.83
N PRO A 435 -39.21 -13.84 -10.73
CA PRO A 435 -39.00 -14.43 -9.43
C PRO A 435 -39.59 -15.84 -9.45
N LEU A 436 -38.81 -16.83 -8.99
CA LEU A 436 -39.22 -18.23 -8.94
C LEU A 436 -40.51 -18.45 -8.14
N LEU A 437 -40.96 -17.45 -7.36
CA LEU A 437 -42.22 -17.42 -6.63
C LEU A 437 -42.77 -15.98 -6.55
N PRO A 438 -44.10 -15.78 -6.53
CA PRO A 438 -44.75 -14.47 -6.39
C PRO A 438 -44.68 -13.97 -4.94
N GLU A 439 -43.47 -13.71 -4.44
CA GLU A 439 -43.26 -12.97 -3.20
C GLU A 439 -42.41 -11.74 -3.51
N GLU A 440 -43.00 -10.56 -3.32
CA GLU A 440 -42.38 -9.25 -3.39
C GLU A 440 -41.26 -9.12 -2.32
N LYS A 441 -40.10 -9.74 -2.57
CA LYS A 441 -38.94 -9.56 -1.68
C LYS A 441 -38.40 -8.15 -1.86
N SER A 442 -38.53 -7.30 -0.84
CA SER A 442 -37.94 -5.96 -0.78
C SER A 442 -36.45 -5.99 -1.16
N THR A 443 -36.03 -5.01 -1.97
CA THR A 443 -34.60 -4.83 -2.29
C THR A 443 -33.94 -4.13 -1.11
N HIS A 444 -33.00 -4.80 -0.47
CA HIS A 444 -32.22 -4.23 0.62
C HIS A 444 -30.83 -3.88 0.11
N ILE A 445 -30.38 -2.65 0.38
CA ILE A 445 -29.03 -2.17 0.04
C ILE A 445 -28.44 -1.55 1.31
N ILE A 446 -27.33 -2.13 1.77
CA ILE A 446 -26.60 -1.65 2.94
C ILE A 446 -25.22 -1.23 2.46
N ILE A 447 -24.91 0.07 2.58
CA ILE A 447 -23.60 0.61 2.16
C ILE A 447 -22.75 0.85 3.40
N CYS A 448 -21.56 0.26 3.37
CA CYS A 448 -20.56 0.25 4.42
C CYS A 448 -19.33 1.02 3.95
N MET A 449 -19.22 2.30 4.33
CA MET A 449 -18.12 3.18 3.95
C MET A 449 -17.84 4.20 5.06
N THR A 450 -16.56 4.43 5.37
CA THR A 450 -16.13 5.46 6.35
C THR A 450 -15.80 6.77 5.64
N PRO A 451 -15.84 7.94 6.34
CA PRO A 451 -15.42 9.22 5.76
C PRO A 451 -13.97 9.24 5.26
N HIS A 452 -13.09 8.47 5.90
CA HIS A 452 -11.72 8.34 5.42
C HIS A 452 -11.65 7.52 4.11
N SER A 453 -12.42 6.44 4.01
CA SER A 453 -12.50 5.65 2.78
C SER A 453 -13.15 6.41 1.63
N SER A 454 -14.18 7.23 1.90
CA SER A 454 -14.81 8.08 0.88
C SER A 454 -13.85 9.15 0.36
N SER A 455 -13.06 9.78 1.26
CA SER A 455 -11.99 10.71 0.87
C SER A 455 -10.91 10.05 0.00
N ARG A 456 -10.54 8.80 0.30
CA ARG A 456 -9.58 8.04 -0.52
C ARG A 456 -10.17 7.61 -1.86
N LEU A 457 -11.42 7.17 -1.88
CA LEU A 457 -12.14 6.83 -3.11
C LEU A 457 -12.18 8.02 -4.07
N GLN A 458 -12.35 9.24 -3.56
CA GLN A 458 -12.35 10.47 -4.34
C GLN A 458 -10.99 10.79 -5.00
N LYS A 459 -9.89 10.18 -4.52
CA LYS A 459 -8.53 10.32 -5.08
C LYS A 459 -8.13 9.13 -5.96
N ALA A 460 -8.93 8.06 -5.96
CA ALA A 460 -8.61 6.85 -6.69
C ALA A 460 -8.76 7.06 -8.21
N GLN A 461 -7.79 6.56 -8.97
CA GLN A 461 -7.77 6.65 -10.43
C GLN A 461 -8.18 5.34 -11.10
N TYR A 462 -7.86 4.20 -10.50
CA TYR A 462 -8.16 2.88 -11.04
C TYR A 462 -8.97 2.11 -10.02
N LEU A 463 -10.24 1.87 -10.33
CA LEU A 463 -11.16 1.19 -9.42
C LEU A 463 -11.39 -0.23 -9.89
N GLN A 464 -11.55 -1.14 -8.95
CA GLN A 464 -11.96 -2.50 -9.19
C GLN A 464 -13.20 -2.82 -8.36
N SER A 465 -14.11 -3.61 -8.92
CA SER A 465 -15.20 -4.20 -8.15
C SER A 465 -15.33 -5.70 -8.32
N ASP A 466 -15.87 -6.33 -7.28
CA ASP A 466 -16.11 -7.78 -7.23
C ASP A 466 -17.36 -8.10 -6.42
N ILE A 467 -18.01 -9.23 -6.72
CA ILE A 467 -19.15 -9.75 -5.93
C ILE A 467 -18.75 -11.06 -5.27
N SER A 468 -19.02 -11.14 -3.97
CA SER A 468 -18.76 -12.28 -3.09
C SER A 468 -20.10 -12.81 -2.54
N PHE A 469 -20.32 -14.12 -2.66
CA PHE A 469 -21.59 -14.79 -2.31
C PHE A 469 -21.55 -15.50 -0.94
N LYS A 470 -20.48 -15.32 -0.14
CA LYS A 470 -20.12 -16.28 0.92
C LYS A 470 -20.21 -15.78 2.36
N ARG A 471 -20.31 -14.47 2.61
CA ARG A 471 -20.12 -13.94 3.97
C ARG A 471 -21.39 -13.84 4.80
N ILE A 472 -22.51 -13.42 4.20
CA ILE A 472 -23.77 -13.20 4.91
C ILE A 472 -24.85 -14.01 4.22
N VAL A 473 -25.53 -14.88 4.97
CA VAL A 473 -26.63 -15.69 4.41
C VAL A 473 -27.76 -14.75 3.98
N GLY A 474 -28.17 -14.84 2.72
CA GLY A 474 -29.24 -14.04 2.15
C GLY A 474 -28.82 -12.66 1.61
N TYR A 475 -27.54 -12.30 1.69
CA TYR A 475 -27.00 -11.07 1.09
C TYR A 475 -25.76 -11.39 0.28
N ASP A 476 -25.65 -10.74 -0.87
CA ASP A 476 -24.43 -10.71 -1.64
C ASP A 476 -23.59 -9.50 -1.26
N GLU A 477 -22.27 -9.63 -1.37
CA GLU A 477 -21.31 -8.60 -1.00
C GLU A 477 -20.67 -8.02 -2.26
N PHE A 478 -21.01 -6.79 -2.60
CA PHE A 478 -20.34 -6.00 -3.63
C PHE A 478 -19.23 -5.15 -3.00
N GLU A 479 -18.00 -5.32 -3.48
CA GLU A 479 -16.83 -4.60 -2.98
C GLU A 479 -16.30 -3.63 -4.04
N ILE A 480 -15.94 -2.41 -3.63
CA ILE A 480 -15.13 -1.49 -4.43
C ILE A 480 -13.77 -1.32 -3.77
N SER A 481 -12.72 -1.62 -4.52
CA SER A 481 -11.33 -1.55 -4.06
C SER A 481 -10.41 -1.01 -5.14
N ALA A 482 -9.23 -0.55 -4.73
CA ALA A 482 -8.16 -0.17 -5.62
C ALA A 482 -6.80 -0.38 -4.96
N MET A 483 -5.74 -0.35 -5.76
CA MET A 483 -4.39 -0.13 -5.25
C MET A 483 -4.30 1.34 -4.83
N ASP A 484 -4.34 1.58 -3.54
CA ASP A 484 -4.18 2.91 -3.00
C ASP A 484 -2.69 3.29 -3.08
N ARG A 485 -2.38 4.30 -3.90
CA ARG A 485 -1.01 4.76 -4.09
C ARG A 485 -0.39 5.34 -2.82
N ASP A 486 -1.21 5.95 -1.96
CA ASP A 486 -0.76 6.57 -0.71
C ASP A 486 -0.22 5.52 0.27
N ALA A 487 -0.92 4.39 0.40
CA ALA A 487 -0.57 3.28 1.27
C ALA A 487 0.23 2.16 0.55
N ASN A 488 0.39 2.26 -0.77
CA ASN A 488 1.00 1.25 -1.63
C ASN A 488 0.47 -0.17 -1.36
N THR A 489 -0.85 -0.26 -1.15
CA THR A 489 -1.55 -1.51 -0.84
C THR A 489 -2.95 -1.47 -1.41
N SER A 490 -3.53 -2.65 -1.65
CA SER A 490 -4.95 -2.73 -1.98
C SER A 490 -5.78 -2.31 -0.77
N VAL A 491 -6.72 -1.41 -1.00
CA VAL A 491 -7.67 -0.95 0.00
C VAL A 491 -9.08 -1.12 -0.53
N VAL A 492 -9.95 -1.58 0.36
CA VAL A 492 -11.39 -1.63 0.13
C VAL A 492 -11.97 -0.30 0.59
N PHE A 493 -12.56 0.45 -0.33
CA PHE A 493 -13.18 1.73 -0.01
C PHE A 493 -14.60 1.53 0.51
N CYS A 494 -15.34 0.65 -0.14
CA CYS A 494 -16.75 0.46 0.11
C CYS A 494 -17.12 -1.02 0.02
N ARG A 495 -17.96 -1.47 0.95
CA ARG A 495 -18.64 -2.76 0.89
C ARG A 495 -20.14 -2.50 0.83
N VAL A 496 -20.84 -3.27 0.03
CA VAL A 496 -22.27 -3.13 -0.14
C VAL A 496 -22.91 -4.50 -0.02
N TYR A 497 -23.88 -4.63 0.87
CA TYR A 497 -24.68 -5.83 1.01
C TYR A 497 -26.01 -5.63 0.30
N LEU A 498 -26.32 -6.51 -0.66
CA LEU A 498 -27.50 -6.40 -1.50
C LEU A 498 -28.24 -7.73 -1.65
N THR A 499 -29.57 -7.66 -1.77
CA THR A 499 -30.42 -8.86 -1.96
C THR A 499 -30.83 -9.10 -3.42
N ARG A 500 -30.56 -8.15 -4.32
CA ARG A 500 -30.87 -8.24 -5.76
C ARG A 500 -29.76 -7.65 -6.61
N HIS A 501 -29.43 -8.32 -7.73
CA HIS A 501 -28.35 -7.94 -8.65
C HIS A 501 -28.80 -7.23 -9.92
N THR A 502 -29.90 -6.49 -9.89
CA THR A 502 -30.42 -5.86 -11.11
C THR A 502 -29.56 -4.66 -11.51
N ALA A 503 -29.58 -4.27 -12.79
CA ALA A 503 -28.86 -3.08 -13.25
C ALA A 503 -29.32 -1.81 -12.50
N ALA A 504 -30.61 -1.69 -12.23
CA ALA A 504 -31.19 -0.60 -11.44
C ALA A 504 -30.70 -0.60 -9.98
N ALA A 505 -30.55 -1.78 -9.36
CA ALA A 505 -29.99 -1.87 -8.02
C ALA A 505 -28.55 -1.36 -7.98
N HIS A 506 -27.71 -1.74 -8.95
CA HIS A 506 -26.34 -1.23 -9.03
C HIS A 506 -26.25 0.24 -9.40
N GLN A 507 -27.09 0.77 -10.29
CA GLN A 507 -27.20 2.21 -10.56
C GLN A 507 -27.42 2.97 -9.24
N ARG A 508 -28.38 2.51 -8.44
CA ARG A 508 -28.69 3.11 -7.15
C ARG A 508 -27.52 3.02 -6.16
N ILE A 509 -26.80 1.90 -6.14
CA ILE A 509 -25.58 1.74 -5.32
C ILE A 509 -24.56 2.83 -5.69
N PHE A 510 -24.28 3.03 -6.98
CA PHE A 510 -23.33 4.05 -7.42
C PHE A 510 -23.80 5.47 -7.08
N GLU A 511 -25.09 5.78 -7.23
CA GLU A 511 -25.65 7.07 -6.81
C GLU A 511 -25.49 7.35 -5.31
N GLU A 512 -25.77 6.35 -4.47
CA GLU A 512 -25.69 6.52 -3.02
C GLU A 512 -24.24 6.63 -2.56
N ILE A 513 -23.31 5.90 -3.16
CA ILE A 513 -21.87 6.06 -2.91
C ILE A 513 -21.41 7.46 -3.31
N ASP A 514 -21.82 7.95 -4.49
CA ASP A 514 -21.47 9.29 -4.97
C ASP A 514 -22.00 10.39 -4.03
N LYS A 515 -23.21 10.22 -3.48
CA LYS A 515 -23.78 11.13 -2.47
C LYS A 515 -23.00 11.09 -1.15
N ILE A 516 -22.55 9.92 -0.69
CA ILE A 516 -21.73 9.84 0.53
C ILE A 516 -20.39 10.53 0.29
N VAL A 517 -19.76 10.31 -0.87
CA VAL A 517 -18.50 10.98 -1.25
C VAL A 517 -18.67 12.51 -1.34
N GLU A 518 -19.80 12.98 -1.89
CA GLU A 518 -20.15 14.41 -1.92
C GLU A 518 -20.37 14.98 -0.51
N PHE A 519 -21.05 14.24 0.35
CA PHE A 519 -21.31 14.65 1.73
C PHE A 519 -20.02 14.74 2.56
N ASP A 520 -19.15 13.73 2.48
CA ASP A 520 -17.92 13.67 3.27
C ASP A 520 -16.81 14.58 2.70
N GLY A 521 -16.70 14.65 1.37
CA GLY A 521 -15.57 15.26 0.66
C GLY A 521 -15.91 16.54 -0.10
N GLY A 522 -17.14 17.03 -0.02
CA GLY A 522 -17.61 18.27 -0.65
C GLY A 522 -17.70 18.26 -2.18
N ARG A 523 -17.35 17.14 -2.84
CA ARG A 523 -17.44 16.98 -4.29
C ARG A 523 -17.74 15.52 -4.66
N ARG A 524 -18.49 15.34 -5.74
CA ARG A 524 -18.81 14.05 -6.34
C ARG A 524 -17.62 13.37 -7.01
N LEU A 525 -17.77 12.09 -7.31
CA LEU A 525 -16.83 11.31 -8.10
C LEU A 525 -16.66 11.93 -9.49
N ARG A 526 -15.40 12.15 -9.89
CA ARG A 526 -15.05 12.69 -11.20
C ARG A 526 -14.47 11.60 -12.07
N TRP A 527 -15.13 11.36 -13.19
CA TRP A 527 -14.74 10.41 -14.23
C TRP A 527 -13.98 11.15 -15.32
N ARG A 528 -12.85 10.62 -15.80
CA ARG A 528 -12.10 11.24 -16.90
C ARG A 528 -12.96 11.41 -18.14
N HIS A 529 -13.64 10.35 -18.54
CA HIS A 529 -14.52 10.37 -19.70
C HIS A 529 -15.53 11.53 -19.66
N LEU A 530 -16.05 11.87 -18.48
CA LEU A 530 -17.08 12.89 -18.31
C LEU A 530 -16.54 14.28 -17.96
N HIS A 531 -15.42 14.37 -17.24
CA HIS A 531 -14.95 15.63 -16.63
C HIS A 531 -13.53 16.04 -17.06
N GLY A 532 -12.88 15.23 -17.89
CA GLY A 532 -11.56 15.54 -18.43
C GLY A 532 -11.66 16.66 -19.48
N GLN A 533 -10.64 17.50 -19.52
CA GLN A 533 -10.56 18.60 -20.50
C GLN A 533 -9.82 18.21 -21.79
N SER A 534 -8.96 17.21 -21.72
CA SER A 534 -8.18 16.71 -22.85
C SER A 534 -7.99 15.20 -22.75
N LEU A 535 -7.45 14.59 -23.81
CA LEU A 535 -7.15 13.16 -23.78
C LEU A 535 -6.07 12.79 -22.74
N GLU A 536 -5.24 13.76 -22.36
CA GLU A 536 -4.10 13.64 -21.45
C GLU A 536 -4.45 14.08 -20.01
N ASP A 537 -5.70 14.45 -19.75
CA ASP A 537 -6.16 14.85 -18.42
C ASP A 537 -6.35 13.62 -17.53
N PHE A 538 -5.35 13.33 -16.69
CA PHE A 538 -5.34 12.18 -15.81
C PHE A 538 -5.51 12.54 -14.32
N GLN A 539 -5.36 13.81 -13.95
CA GLN A 539 -5.14 14.19 -12.55
C GLN A 539 -6.45 14.26 -11.76
N GLY A 540 -6.57 13.47 -10.69
CA GLY A 540 -7.73 13.48 -9.81
C GLY A 540 -9.04 13.03 -10.46
N LEU A 541 -8.94 12.21 -11.52
CA LEU A 541 -10.05 11.65 -12.28
C LEU A 541 -9.98 10.12 -12.25
N ILE A 542 -11.14 9.46 -12.14
CA ILE A 542 -11.26 8.01 -12.35
C ILE A 542 -11.02 7.73 -13.82
N LEU A 543 -9.98 6.96 -14.11
CA LEU A 543 -9.47 6.67 -15.44
C LEU A 543 -10.10 5.40 -16.02
N HIS A 544 -10.24 4.35 -15.21
CA HIS A 544 -10.99 3.15 -15.60
C HIS A 544 -11.55 2.39 -14.38
N TRP A 545 -12.42 1.43 -14.69
CA TRP A 545 -13.12 0.56 -13.76
C TRP A 545 -12.96 -0.91 -14.20
N GLY A 546 -12.24 -1.71 -13.41
CA GLY A 546 -12.05 -3.14 -13.61
C GLY A 546 -13.14 -3.96 -12.91
N ALA A 547 -13.77 -4.91 -13.59
CA ALA A 547 -14.71 -5.84 -12.95
C ALA A 547 -14.78 -7.18 -13.69
N ASP A 548 -15.35 -8.20 -13.06
CA ASP A 548 -15.71 -9.44 -13.76
C ASP A 548 -16.91 -9.20 -14.69
N GLN A 549 -17.16 -10.11 -15.62
CA GLN A 549 -18.30 -10.08 -16.54
C GLN A 549 -19.61 -10.47 -15.81
N HIS A 550 -19.87 -9.86 -14.66
CA HIS A 550 -21.08 -10.08 -13.88
C HIS A 550 -22.26 -9.30 -14.47
N ARG A 551 -23.39 -10.00 -14.64
CA ARG A 551 -24.54 -9.46 -15.36
C ARG A 551 -25.15 -8.25 -14.66
N GLY A 552 -25.35 -8.30 -13.36
CA GLY A 552 -25.87 -7.13 -12.63
C GLY A 552 -24.99 -5.89 -12.70
N GLN A 553 -23.67 -6.05 -12.68
CA GLN A 553 -22.72 -4.93 -12.64
C GLN A 553 -22.59 -4.28 -14.02
N ALA A 554 -22.68 -5.09 -15.09
CA ALA A 554 -22.32 -4.67 -16.44
C ALA A 554 -23.26 -5.13 -17.60
N LYS A 555 -24.13 -6.14 -17.45
CA LYS A 555 -25.01 -6.67 -18.52
C LYS A 555 -26.50 -6.35 -18.29
N GLY A 556 -27.10 -5.61 -19.21
CA GLY A 556 -28.55 -5.62 -19.45
C GLY A 556 -28.93 -6.67 -20.51
N ASP A 557 -30.21 -6.92 -20.68
CA ASP A 557 -30.76 -7.87 -21.66
C ASP A 557 -30.25 -7.60 -23.12
N PRO A 558 -29.99 -8.62 -23.97
CA PRO A 558 -29.76 -8.43 -25.40
C PRO A 558 -30.73 -7.45 -26.09
N LEU A 559 -32.01 -7.45 -25.71
CA LEU A 559 -33.05 -6.56 -26.21
C LEU A 559 -33.13 -5.20 -25.49
N LYS A 560 -32.57 -5.03 -24.29
CA LYS A 560 -32.77 -3.83 -23.46
C LYS A 560 -31.50 -3.42 -22.69
N MET A 561 -31.03 -2.20 -22.98
CA MET A 561 -29.60 -1.87 -23.05
C MET A 561 -29.00 -1.18 -21.81
N ALA A 562 -28.75 -1.83 -20.66
CA ALA A 562 -27.88 -1.17 -19.68
C ALA A 562 -27.20 -2.00 -18.56
N SER A 563 -25.94 -1.63 -18.26
CA SER A 563 -25.22 -1.89 -17.01
C SER A 563 -25.58 -0.88 -15.90
N GLY A 564 -25.62 -1.27 -14.63
CA GLY A 564 -25.84 -0.32 -13.53
C GLY A 564 -24.83 0.84 -13.48
N LEU A 565 -23.55 0.56 -13.77
CA LEU A 565 -22.52 1.61 -13.88
C LEU A 565 -22.77 2.54 -15.07
N GLY A 566 -23.10 1.99 -16.25
CA GLY A 566 -23.42 2.76 -17.45
C GLY A 566 -24.67 3.63 -17.30
N LEU A 567 -25.72 3.16 -16.60
CA LEU A 567 -26.90 3.97 -16.27
C LEU A 567 -26.51 5.14 -15.37
N TYR A 568 -25.76 4.88 -14.31
CA TYR A 568 -25.25 5.92 -13.43
C TYR A 568 -24.44 6.97 -14.23
N LEU A 569 -23.60 6.56 -15.19
CA LEU A 569 -22.83 7.49 -16.02
C LEU A 569 -23.70 8.31 -16.96
N VAL A 570 -24.81 7.75 -17.48
CA VAL A 570 -25.79 8.52 -18.26
C VAL A 570 -26.40 9.63 -17.39
N ASP A 571 -26.79 9.33 -16.15
CA ASP A 571 -27.34 10.34 -15.23
C ASP A 571 -26.32 11.43 -14.90
N ARG A 572 -25.05 11.02 -14.69
CA ARG A 572 -23.95 11.98 -14.49
C ARG A 572 -23.72 12.84 -15.73
N ALA A 573 -23.76 12.26 -16.93
CA ALA A 573 -23.62 13.00 -18.17
C ALA A 573 -24.79 13.98 -18.41
N ALA A 574 -26.02 13.58 -18.05
CA ALA A 574 -27.21 14.44 -18.15
C ALA A 574 -27.10 15.70 -17.27
N ALA A 575 -26.38 15.62 -16.14
CA ALA A 575 -26.11 16.76 -15.26
C ALA A 575 -25.03 17.73 -15.77
N LEU A 576 -24.22 17.35 -16.78
CA LEU A 576 -23.17 18.19 -17.37
C LEU A 576 -23.72 19.15 -18.44
N PRO A 577 -23.05 20.26 -18.78
CA PRO A 577 -23.53 21.20 -19.80
C PRO A 577 -23.92 20.52 -21.13
N PRO A 578 -25.05 20.91 -21.77
CA PRO A 578 -25.51 20.27 -23.01
C PRO A 578 -24.53 20.36 -24.18
N SER A 579 -23.69 21.39 -24.18
CA SER A 579 -22.66 21.65 -25.20
C SER A 579 -21.38 20.82 -25.01
N GLN A 580 -21.28 20.02 -23.95
CA GLN A 580 -20.07 19.26 -23.69
C GLN A 580 -19.95 18.07 -24.65
N MET A 581 -18.93 18.11 -25.49
CA MET A 581 -18.63 17.09 -26.50
C MET A 581 -17.82 15.94 -25.90
N ASP A 582 -17.99 14.75 -26.46
CA ASP A 582 -17.14 13.61 -26.12
C ASP A 582 -15.70 13.83 -26.64
N LEU A 583 -14.70 13.49 -25.82
CA LEU A 583 -13.29 13.69 -26.17
C LEU A 583 -12.80 12.73 -27.26
N HIS A 584 -13.47 11.58 -27.44
CA HIS A 584 -13.08 10.55 -28.40
C HIS A 584 -13.87 10.69 -29.72
N GLU A 585 -15.15 11.05 -29.62
CA GLU A 585 -16.07 11.29 -30.73
C GLU A 585 -16.56 12.74 -30.69
N SER A 586 -15.72 13.67 -31.16
CA SER A 586 -15.95 15.12 -31.04
C SER A 586 -17.19 15.67 -31.76
N TRP A 587 -17.85 14.85 -32.59
CA TRP A 587 -19.13 15.15 -33.24
C TRP A 587 -20.35 14.77 -32.38
N ARG A 588 -20.15 14.13 -31.22
CA ARG A 588 -21.23 13.72 -30.31
C ARG A 588 -21.14 14.46 -28.99
N THR A 589 -22.29 14.75 -28.40
CA THR A 589 -22.37 15.26 -27.03
C THR A 589 -22.28 14.11 -26.03
N LEU A 590 -21.72 14.36 -24.84
CA LEU A 590 -21.67 13.35 -23.77
C LEU A 590 -23.08 12.84 -23.38
N ARG A 591 -24.08 13.72 -23.43
CA ARG A 591 -25.50 13.38 -23.15
C ARG A 591 -26.14 12.47 -24.20
N SER A 592 -25.57 12.39 -25.40
CA SER A 592 -26.07 11.52 -26.49
C SER A 592 -25.53 10.09 -26.43
N LEU A 593 -24.61 9.82 -25.50
CA LEU A 593 -24.01 8.50 -25.35
C LEU A 593 -24.96 7.55 -24.62
N ARG A 594 -25.01 6.31 -25.08
CA ARG A 594 -25.77 5.23 -24.45
C ARG A 594 -24.97 4.57 -23.31
N PRO A 595 -25.59 3.81 -22.40
CA PRO A 595 -24.91 3.17 -21.27
C PRO A 595 -23.64 2.38 -21.66
N TYR A 596 -23.72 1.54 -22.68
CA TYR A 596 -22.56 0.76 -23.15
C TYR A 596 -21.47 1.61 -23.82
N GLU A 597 -21.84 2.77 -24.38
CA GLU A 597 -20.87 3.70 -24.99
C GLU A 597 -20.09 4.43 -23.91
N HIS A 598 -20.71 4.75 -22.77
CA HIS A 598 -19.99 5.19 -21.57
C HIS A 598 -19.05 4.08 -21.06
N LEU A 599 -19.52 2.84 -20.96
CA LEU A 599 -18.67 1.72 -20.53
C LEU A 599 -17.46 1.52 -21.46
N ARG A 600 -17.61 1.67 -22.77
CA ARG A 600 -16.49 1.56 -23.74
C ARG A 600 -15.32 2.49 -23.43
N ARG A 601 -15.56 3.60 -22.71
CA ARG A 601 -14.59 4.64 -22.39
C ARG A 601 -13.95 4.50 -21.00
N ILE A 602 -14.47 3.58 -20.16
CA ILE A 602 -13.99 3.43 -18.78
C ILE A 602 -13.91 1.99 -18.26
N TYR A 603 -14.59 1.02 -18.86
CA TYR A 603 -14.79 -0.31 -18.28
C TYR A 603 -13.79 -1.33 -18.84
N ARG A 604 -13.15 -2.09 -17.95
CA ARG A 604 -12.19 -3.14 -18.28
C ARG A 604 -12.61 -4.45 -17.64
N LEU A 605 -12.49 -5.55 -18.37
CA LEU A 605 -12.72 -6.88 -17.81
C LEU A 605 -11.50 -7.34 -17.01
N CYS A 606 -11.76 -7.96 -15.86
CA CYS A 606 -10.72 -8.53 -15.02
C CYS A 606 -10.07 -9.73 -15.74
N LYS A 607 -8.82 -9.55 -16.19
CA LYS A 607 -8.06 -10.55 -16.94
C LYS A 607 -7.93 -11.88 -16.18
N VAL A 608 -7.70 -11.82 -14.88
CA VAL A 608 -7.55 -13.02 -14.04
C VAL A 608 -8.83 -13.85 -14.01
N HIS A 609 -10.01 -13.20 -13.93
CA HIS A 609 -11.29 -13.90 -14.02
C HIS A 609 -11.53 -14.43 -15.44
N ASN A 610 -11.27 -13.62 -16.47
CA ASN A 610 -11.41 -14.04 -17.87
C ASN A 610 -10.56 -15.28 -18.19
N TYR A 611 -9.27 -15.28 -17.85
CA TYR A 611 -8.37 -16.41 -18.09
C TYR A 611 -8.75 -17.65 -17.29
N ARG A 612 -9.16 -17.48 -16.02
CA ARG A 612 -9.68 -18.60 -15.21
C ARG A 612 -10.91 -19.23 -15.86
N ASN A 613 -11.84 -18.42 -16.35
CA ASN A 613 -13.05 -18.89 -17.02
C ASN A 613 -12.74 -19.56 -18.37
N ILE A 614 -11.71 -19.12 -19.09
CA ILE A 614 -11.23 -19.78 -20.32
C ILE A 614 -10.60 -21.14 -19.97
N GLN A 615 -9.80 -21.22 -18.90
CA GLN A 615 -9.16 -22.47 -18.48
C GLN A 615 -10.17 -23.54 -18.04
N THR A 616 -11.27 -23.15 -17.41
CA THR A 616 -12.35 -24.08 -17.01
C THR A 616 -13.28 -24.47 -18.15
N SER A 617 -13.16 -23.84 -19.33
CA SER A 617 -13.99 -24.16 -20.49
C SER A 617 -13.63 -25.51 -21.12
N SER A 618 -14.62 -26.18 -21.71
CA SER A 618 -14.49 -27.51 -22.32
C SER A 618 -13.94 -27.50 -23.76
N VAL A 619 -13.19 -26.47 -24.15
CA VAL A 619 -12.56 -26.35 -25.48
C VAL A 619 -11.14 -26.93 -25.51
N SER A 620 -10.59 -27.16 -26.69
CA SER A 620 -9.21 -27.64 -26.88
C SER A 620 -8.17 -26.56 -26.50
N ASP A 621 -6.95 -26.97 -26.17
CA ASP A 621 -5.86 -26.03 -25.81
C ASP A 621 -5.55 -24.98 -26.89
N PRO A 622 -5.51 -25.32 -28.20
CA PRO A 622 -5.34 -24.31 -29.25
C PRO A 622 -6.45 -23.25 -29.25
N VAL A 623 -7.70 -23.66 -29.00
CA VAL A 623 -8.83 -22.73 -28.91
C VAL A 623 -8.73 -21.87 -27.64
N ARG A 624 -8.31 -22.44 -26.50
CA ARG A 624 -8.04 -21.66 -25.28
C ARG A 624 -6.98 -20.59 -25.52
N GLN A 625 -5.91 -20.91 -26.25
CA GLN A 625 -4.86 -19.95 -26.60
C GLN A 625 -5.39 -18.81 -27.47
N LEU A 626 -6.24 -19.11 -28.47
CA LEU A 626 -6.92 -18.11 -29.29
C LEU A 626 -7.88 -17.23 -28.45
N MET A 627 -8.63 -17.82 -27.52
CA MET A 627 -9.50 -17.04 -26.62
C MET A 627 -8.69 -16.10 -25.73
N CYS A 628 -7.53 -16.55 -25.24
CA CYS A 628 -6.61 -15.72 -24.45
C CYS A 628 -5.93 -14.63 -25.30
N SER A 629 -5.63 -14.88 -26.58
CA SER A 629 -4.95 -13.90 -27.45
C SER A 629 -5.78 -12.64 -27.71
N LEU A 630 -7.11 -12.73 -27.58
CA LEU A 630 -8.01 -11.59 -27.71
C LEU A 630 -7.80 -10.53 -26.60
N ALA A 631 -7.14 -10.86 -25.49
CA ALA A 631 -6.83 -9.93 -24.41
C ALA A 631 -5.51 -9.15 -24.69
N CYS A 632 -5.55 -8.25 -25.66
CA CYS A 632 -4.38 -7.53 -26.17
C CYS A 632 -4.66 -6.03 -26.43
N ILE A 633 -3.60 -5.28 -26.75
CA ILE A 633 -3.70 -3.89 -27.20
C ILE A 633 -4.41 -3.84 -28.56
N GLU A 634 -3.77 -4.44 -29.56
CA GLU A 634 -4.23 -4.55 -30.94
C GLU A 634 -4.14 -6.02 -31.34
N HIS A 635 -5.15 -6.49 -32.06
CA HIS A 635 -5.20 -7.88 -32.51
C HIS A 635 -5.05 -7.95 -34.03
N PRO A 636 -3.98 -8.58 -34.55
CA PRO A 636 -3.66 -8.53 -35.98
C PRO A 636 -4.73 -9.17 -36.88
N SER A 637 -5.49 -10.13 -36.34
CA SER A 637 -6.50 -10.88 -37.09
C SER A 637 -7.74 -11.18 -36.23
N TRP A 638 -8.36 -10.13 -35.66
CA TRP A 638 -9.47 -10.26 -34.70
C TRP A 638 -10.62 -11.14 -35.24
N ASP A 639 -11.15 -10.81 -36.41
CA ASP A 639 -12.31 -11.51 -36.98
C ASP A 639 -11.97 -12.95 -37.35
N ALA A 640 -10.75 -13.20 -37.81
CA ALA A 640 -10.27 -14.55 -38.11
C ALA A 640 -10.15 -15.41 -36.84
N ALA A 641 -9.62 -14.84 -35.74
CA ALA A 641 -9.54 -15.53 -34.46
C ALA A 641 -10.93 -15.85 -33.90
N ILE A 642 -11.89 -14.93 -34.00
CA ILE A 642 -13.28 -15.17 -33.62
C ILE A 642 -13.90 -16.28 -34.46
N ALA A 643 -13.74 -16.25 -35.78
CA ALA A 643 -14.25 -17.29 -36.68
C ALA A 643 -13.65 -18.66 -36.34
N GLN A 644 -12.35 -18.71 -36.02
CA GLN A 644 -11.66 -19.93 -35.65
C GLN A 644 -12.13 -20.47 -34.29
N ILE A 645 -12.36 -19.62 -33.30
CA ILE A 645 -12.93 -20.03 -32.00
C ILE A 645 -14.31 -20.66 -32.18
N ILE A 646 -15.14 -20.12 -33.09
CA ILE A 646 -16.46 -20.67 -33.39
C ILE A 646 -16.35 -22.03 -34.11
N ALA A 647 -15.46 -22.13 -35.11
CA ALA A 647 -15.29 -23.34 -35.91
C ALA A 647 -14.67 -24.49 -35.11
N ASP A 648 -13.55 -24.23 -34.43
CA ASP A 648 -12.73 -25.25 -33.78
C ASP A 648 -13.14 -25.49 -32.31
N GLY A 649 -13.83 -24.53 -31.69
CA GLY A 649 -14.27 -24.60 -30.28
C GLY A 649 -15.60 -25.32 -30.05
N GLY A 650 -16.27 -25.76 -31.12
CA GLY A 650 -17.59 -26.40 -31.05
C GLY A 650 -18.63 -25.51 -30.35
N LYS A 651 -19.61 -26.14 -29.68
CA LYS A 651 -20.67 -25.41 -28.96
C LYS A 651 -20.11 -24.49 -27.88
N ALA A 652 -19.12 -24.94 -27.11
CA ALA A 652 -18.54 -24.17 -26.02
C ALA A 652 -17.82 -22.90 -26.50
N GLY A 653 -17.04 -22.99 -27.59
CA GLY A 653 -16.41 -21.82 -28.21
C GLY A 653 -17.43 -20.84 -28.81
N ALA A 654 -18.43 -21.35 -29.53
CA ALA A 654 -19.50 -20.53 -30.11
C ALA A 654 -20.35 -19.82 -29.04
N ASP A 655 -20.70 -20.51 -27.96
CA ASP A 655 -21.46 -19.95 -26.84
C ASP A 655 -20.62 -18.89 -26.09
N TRP A 656 -19.31 -19.10 -25.95
CA TRP A 656 -18.41 -18.11 -25.37
C TRP A 656 -18.36 -16.83 -26.20
N VAL A 657 -18.17 -16.92 -27.52
CA VAL A 657 -18.19 -15.75 -28.41
C VAL A 657 -19.55 -15.05 -28.34
N ARG A 658 -20.64 -15.82 -28.41
CA ARG A 658 -22.00 -15.27 -28.33
C ARG A 658 -22.25 -14.53 -27.02
N ASP A 659 -21.75 -15.05 -25.90
CA ASP A 659 -21.84 -14.38 -24.61
C ASP A 659 -21.11 -13.02 -24.63
N LYS A 660 -19.90 -12.95 -25.22
CA LYS A 660 -19.15 -11.69 -25.33
C LYS A 660 -19.83 -10.69 -26.27
N VAL A 661 -20.30 -11.13 -27.43
CA VAL A 661 -21.05 -10.28 -28.38
C VAL A 661 -22.32 -9.74 -27.73
N THR A 662 -23.11 -10.62 -27.12
CA THR A 662 -24.39 -10.27 -26.46
C THR A 662 -24.19 -9.28 -25.31
N SER A 663 -23.05 -9.35 -24.62
CA SER A 663 -22.74 -8.41 -23.53
C SER A 663 -22.49 -6.98 -24.02
N LYS A 664 -22.11 -6.75 -25.29
CA LYS A 664 -21.76 -5.46 -25.90
C LYS A 664 -20.55 -4.71 -25.31
N PHE A 665 -20.19 -4.94 -24.05
CA PHE A 665 -19.02 -4.31 -23.40
C PHE A 665 -17.83 -5.27 -23.22
N ALA A 666 -18.00 -6.59 -23.29
CA ALA A 666 -16.92 -7.52 -22.97
C ALA A 666 -15.72 -7.44 -23.92
N PHE A 667 -15.95 -7.40 -25.24
CA PHE A 667 -14.85 -7.27 -26.20
C PHE A 667 -14.10 -5.93 -26.07
N PRO A 668 -14.79 -4.77 -26.00
CA PRO A 668 -14.14 -3.51 -25.63
C PRO A 668 -13.43 -3.54 -24.27
N GLY A 669 -13.93 -4.32 -23.32
CA GLY A 669 -13.31 -4.47 -22.00
C GLY A 669 -12.11 -5.42 -21.97
N ILE A 670 -11.92 -6.27 -22.98
CA ILE A 670 -10.82 -7.24 -23.09
C ILE A 670 -9.71 -6.71 -24.01
N CYS A 671 -10.07 -6.06 -25.11
CA CYS A 671 -9.13 -5.57 -26.12
C CYS A 671 -9.20 -4.05 -26.26
N TRP A 672 -8.05 -3.39 -26.15
CA TRP A 672 -8.01 -1.93 -26.10
C TRP A 672 -8.35 -1.24 -27.42
N GLU A 673 -7.97 -1.80 -28.57
CA GLU A 673 -8.33 -1.24 -29.89
C GLU A 673 -9.87 -1.10 -30.04
N LYS A 674 -10.63 -1.94 -29.33
CA LYS A 674 -12.09 -1.91 -29.31
C LYS A 674 -12.63 -0.98 -28.23
N SER A 675 -11.80 -0.48 -27.32
CA SER A 675 -12.15 0.47 -26.27
C SER A 675 -11.91 1.92 -26.71
N PHE A 676 -12.31 2.86 -25.86
CA PHE A 676 -11.92 4.27 -25.94
C PHE A 676 -11.20 4.71 -24.66
N ILE A 677 -10.66 3.76 -23.89
CA ILE A 677 -9.84 4.10 -22.72
C ILE A 677 -8.50 4.65 -23.26
N PRO A 678 -7.91 5.71 -22.69
CA PRO A 678 -6.61 6.21 -23.15
C PRO A 678 -5.55 5.14 -23.04
N PHE A 679 -4.66 5.09 -24.02
CA PHE A 679 -3.60 4.07 -24.07
C PHE A 679 -2.78 4.00 -22.77
N PRO A 680 -2.25 5.12 -22.22
CA PRO A 680 -1.52 5.07 -20.95
C PRO A 680 -2.39 4.57 -19.79
N ALA A 681 -3.67 4.98 -19.74
CA ALA A 681 -4.58 4.71 -18.64
C ALA A 681 -5.13 3.28 -18.62
N GLY A 682 -5.33 2.65 -19.77
CA GLY A 682 -5.94 1.32 -19.87
C GLY A 682 -5.11 0.19 -19.27
N TYR A 683 -3.85 0.46 -18.92
CA TYR A 683 -2.85 -0.58 -18.63
C TYR A 683 -1.96 -0.34 -17.41
N ALA A 684 -2.08 0.84 -16.79
CA ALA A 684 -1.38 1.18 -15.56
C ALA A 684 -1.79 0.34 -14.32
N ASP A 685 -3.00 -0.25 -14.31
CA ASP A 685 -3.60 -0.86 -13.10
C ASP A 685 -3.49 -2.40 -12.97
N ASP A 686 -2.60 -3.10 -13.68
CA ASP A 686 -2.48 -4.56 -13.48
C ASP A 686 -1.80 -4.96 -12.13
N LEU A 687 -1.61 -4.01 -11.20
CA LEU A 687 -1.20 -4.26 -9.82
C LEU A 687 -2.34 -4.79 -8.92
N THR A 688 -3.60 -4.39 -9.18
CA THR A 688 -4.79 -4.86 -8.44
C THR A 688 -5.19 -6.28 -8.82
N ASN A 689 -5.15 -6.60 -10.12
CA ASN A 689 -5.52 -7.91 -10.66
C ASN A 689 -4.71 -9.08 -10.07
N ARG A 690 -3.45 -8.85 -9.66
CA ARG A 690 -2.60 -9.89 -9.06
C ARG A 690 -2.85 -10.14 -7.57
N LEU A 691 -3.49 -9.23 -6.83
CA LEU A 691 -3.58 -9.34 -5.37
C LEU A 691 -4.62 -10.37 -4.89
N LYS A 692 -5.69 -10.63 -5.67
CA LYS A 692 -6.61 -11.76 -5.39
C LYS A 692 -6.05 -13.13 -5.77
N SER A 693 -4.92 -13.18 -6.49
CA SER A 693 -4.28 -14.44 -6.94
C SER A 693 -3.29 -15.05 -5.93
N ARG A 694 -2.97 -14.35 -4.83
CA ARG A 694 -2.10 -14.87 -3.75
C ARG A 694 -2.70 -16.09 -3.00
N CYS A 695 -3.96 -16.44 -3.24
CA CYS A 695 -4.59 -17.61 -2.63
C CYS A 695 -4.52 -18.91 -3.46
N LEU A 696 -3.89 -18.93 -4.66
CA LEU A 696 -4.01 -20.09 -5.57
C LEU A 696 -2.70 -20.61 -6.19
N TRP A 697 -1.53 -20.19 -5.70
CA TRP A 697 -0.24 -20.81 -6.07
C TRP A 697 0.32 -21.72 -4.98
N ALA A 698 -0.57 -22.41 -4.27
CA ALA A 698 -0.26 -23.51 -3.38
C ALA A 698 -1.09 -24.72 -3.80
N SER A 699 -0.67 -25.37 -4.88
CA SER A 699 -0.88 -26.78 -5.18
C SER A 699 0.00 -27.18 -6.35
#